data_AF-A0A7X6R217-F1
#
_entry.id   AF-A0A7X6R217-F1
#
_cell.length_a   1.000
_cell.length_b   1.000
_cell.length_c   1.000
_cell.angle_alpha   90.00
_cell.angle_beta   90.00
_cell.angle_gamma   90.00
#
_symmetry.space_group_name_H-M   'P 1'
#
loop_
_entity.id
_entity.type
_entity.pdbx_description
1 polymer ?
#
loop_
_entity_poly.entity_id
_entity_poly.type
_entity_poly.pdbx_seq_one_letter_code
_entity_poly.pdbx_strand_id
1 'polypeptide(L)'
;MNAVAAQSYDWRTLYGGIEAQGNVPCASATTIDATTAIFRAMYLDLSEVQTTLHNSGFDPVLLTLIADVVNVPAGISWQLQQTVLWIQARRIQSDEPFTVTLDYQNDHGARFVLFCDELAGSVQGQAVVASQQTIALPVIDAPPPSGGVLIKYVEGSGPVQSPLDRAHGVAALSAPDYFQQAMRTEFLFASLLYDTHPDLALRQLTWLKNWSGYNVELLGVLLRSSSLLTLLTAQLNAESDGTVFVPYLSRQIYTELAQAFVAEAEQYEADYQALSTQTVVTDNFIQLAKTLLANKTYETQYTTQLLAQAKSNFDNASAAVAAAQQRLTAAQDTAEETQIDFEEIGVPEWRREQILKAIIDLSTAVITFGVGIGAMFVGDPAAGAAAAGSAIEGAEAVEAAAEAGSQVANLAKGLKDCMDQLKKIAEALKKVYDLSKEIVDAVENFHDAEEYAAKLRDMDLDTGGADLTATYQWRIYQQNTDAMLADPVQKGIRYARELELAVDAVAIHGQELAAAQVAAVAAGQQYAAVSLQKQLAEQEQQQLQQYVDSLVRGEAPLAALMQQLYLRYLDTKSSLFTALQGYRASYFYWALAPSVVRPRILDNVGELDAGLANLTSITMDSATALEHFSPPPQILADKRFTIDNTNAPAVLAQFKKSGTARFEVPLDTDEFAGFGRVRLTRVRVWVENVTPRNGTSVNLQISTQGNYLDRYRGKTYQFTSKPLDLDFEYRISPKKNGPPDWTFDDGTYGYVEVDGALDHEVSYAYFEPTPFAGWDIMLNPSAIDVTNATSITMQFSGSIIHDA
;
A
#
# COMPACT_ATOMS: atom_id res chain seq x y z
N MET A 1 6.78 6.47 16.67
CA MET A 1 5.79 7.50 17.06
C MET A 1 6.49 8.84 17.23
N ASN A 2 6.56 9.64 16.16
CA ASN A 2 6.82 11.08 16.28
C ASN A 2 5.46 11.76 16.19
N ALA A 3 5.13 12.58 17.18
CA ALA A 3 3.95 13.43 17.16
C ALA A 3 4.10 14.45 16.01
N VAL A 4 3.54 14.14 14.84
CA VAL A 4 3.33 15.14 13.79
C VAL A 4 2.34 16.15 14.38
N ALA A 5 2.78 17.39 14.57
CA ALA A 5 1.91 18.46 15.06
C ALA A 5 0.69 18.56 14.15
N ALA A 6 -0.50 18.27 14.68
CA ALA A 6 -1.74 18.30 13.90
C ALA A 6 -1.93 19.70 13.31
N GLN A 7 -1.90 19.79 11.99
CA GLN A 7 -2.19 21.01 11.24
C GLN A 7 -3.59 21.52 11.65
N SER A 8 -3.67 22.77 12.11
CA SER A 8 -4.92 23.39 12.54
C SER A 8 -5.63 23.99 11.32
N TYR A 9 -6.81 23.46 11.00
CA TYR A 9 -7.65 23.92 9.90
C TYR A 9 -8.78 24.80 10.43
N ASP A 10 -9.19 25.81 9.64
CA ASP A 10 -10.54 26.36 9.75
C ASP A 10 -11.50 25.40 9.04
N TRP A 11 -12.03 24.44 9.80
CA TRP A 11 -12.86 23.35 9.28
C TRP A 11 -14.13 23.83 8.58
N ARG A 12 -14.76 24.90 9.09
CA ARG A 12 -15.98 25.45 8.49
C ARG A 12 -15.69 25.96 7.08
N THR A 13 -14.63 26.74 6.93
CA THR A 13 -14.23 27.31 5.64
C THR A 13 -13.76 26.21 4.69
N LEU A 14 -12.95 25.25 5.18
CA LEU A 14 -12.44 24.14 4.38
C LEU A 14 -13.60 23.30 3.80
N TYR A 15 -14.48 22.78 4.66
CA TYR A 15 -15.57 21.91 4.20
C TYR A 15 -16.62 22.67 3.38
N GLY A 16 -16.95 23.90 3.73
CA GLY A 16 -17.87 24.71 2.92
C GLY A 16 -17.34 24.98 1.51
N GLY A 17 -16.03 25.22 1.37
CA GLY A 17 -15.39 25.39 0.07
C GLY A 17 -15.42 24.12 -0.78
N ILE A 18 -15.14 22.97 -0.16
CA ILE A 18 -15.15 21.66 -0.83
C ILE A 18 -16.56 21.27 -1.26
N GLU A 19 -17.57 21.47 -0.40
CA GLU A 19 -18.96 21.18 -0.71
C GLU A 19 -19.43 21.97 -1.95
N ALA A 20 -19.13 23.27 -1.98
CA ALA A 20 -19.49 24.17 -3.07
C ALA A 20 -18.76 23.83 -4.37
N GLN A 21 -17.47 23.49 -4.30
CA GLN A 21 -16.68 23.12 -5.48
C GLN A 21 -17.13 21.76 -6.06
N GLY A 22 -17.42 20.80 -5.18
CA GLY A 22 -17.77 19.44 -5.58
C GLY A 22 -19.25 19.21 -5.92
N ASN A 23 -20.13 20.19 -5.71
CA ASN A 23 -21.59 20.05 -5.85
C ASN A 23 -22.15 18.82 -5.10
N VAL A 24 -21.67 18.58 -3.87
CA VAL A 24 -21.98 17.37 -3.11
C VAL A 24 -23.48 17.31 -2.75
N PRO A 25 -24.26 16.33 -3.25
CA PRO A 25 -25.70 16.30 -3.03
C PRO A 25 -26.05 15.87 -1.60
N CYS A 26 -26.95 16.63 -0.98
CA CYS A 26 -27.42 16.38 0.38
C CYS A 26 -26.27 16.25 1.39
N ALA A 27 -25.22 17.09 1.31
CA ALA A 27 -24.06 17.03 2.21
C ALA A 27 -24.43 17.20 3.70
N SER A 28 -25.54 17.89 3.95
CA SER A 28 -26.08 18.10 5.29
C SER A 28 -27.55 17.68 5.38
N ALA A 29 -28.00 17.37 6.59
CA ALA A 29 -29.40 17.14 6.90
C ALA A 29 -29.71 17.57 8.33
N THR A 30 -30.91 18.12 8.53
CA THR A 30 -31.45 18.39 9.86
C THR A 30 -32.90 17.95 9.89
N THR A 31 -33.19 17.02 10.80
CA THR A 31 -34.55 16.52 11.04
C THR A 31 -34.82 16.63 12.52
N ILE A 32 -35.93 17.28 12.89
CA ILE A 32 -36.31 17.45 14.28
C ILE A 32 -37.79 17.14 14.42
N ASP A 33 -38.11 16.23 15.31
CA ASP A 33 -39.46 15.90 15.74
C ASP A 33 -39.53 15.72 17.26
N ALA A 34 -40.71 15.33 17.77
CA ALA A 34 -40.95 15.17 19.20
C ALA A 34 -40.17 14.02 19.87
N THR A 35 -39.63 13.10 19.07
CA THR A 35 -38.94 11.89 19.55
C THR A 35 -37.46 11.92 19.25
N THR A 36 -37.07 12.45 18.09
CA THR A 36 -35.70 12.44 17.59
C THR A 36 -35.29 13.79 17.02
N ALA A 37 -34.03 14.15 17.21
CA ALA A 37 -33.36 15.21 16.47
C ALA A 37 -32.06 14.68 15.89
N ILE A 38 -31.86 14.89 14.60
CA ILE A 38 -30.70 14.40 13.86
C ILE A 38 -30.07 15.58 13.13
N PHE A 39 -28.78 15.76 13.37
CA PHE A 39 -27.93 16.73 12.70
C PHE A 39 -26.80 15.98 12.00
N ARG A 40 -26.70 16.13 10.68
CA ARG A 40 -25.61 15.59 9.88
C ARG A 40 -24.97 16.68 9.05
N ALA A 41 -23.65 16.81 9.12
CA ALA A 41 -22.84 17.62 8.22
C ALA A 41 -21.35 17.26 8.41
N MET A 42 -20.45 17.62 7.49
CA MET A 42 -19.01 17.44 7.70
C MET A 42 -18.49 18.23 8.91
N TYR A 43 -19.05 19.42 9.16
CA TYR A 43 -18.75 20.26 10.31
C TYR A 43 -20.03 20.62 11.05
N LEU A 44 -20.05 20.39 12.36
CA LEU A 44 -21.14 20.82 13.24
C LEU A 44 -20.59 21.68 14.37
N ASP A 45 -21.21 22.85 14.59
CA ASP A 45 -20.94 23.69 15.74
C ASP A 45 -22.00 23.47 16.82
N LEU A 46 -21.56 23.08 18.01
CA LEU A 46 -22.49 22.68 19.07
C LEU A 46 -23.41 23.82 19.53
N SER A 47 -22.97 25.08 19.44
CA SER A 47 -23.80 26.24 19.79
C SER A 47 -24.94 26.48 18.80
N GLU A 48 -24.68 26.23 17.51
CA GLU A 48 -25.68 26.33 16.45
C GLU A 48 -26.70 25.20 16.54
N VAL A 49 -26.26 23.99 16.90
CA VAL A 49 -27.15 22.84 17.16
C VAL A 49 -28.09 23.15 18.33
N GLN A 50 -27.58 23.64 19.47
CA GLN A 50 -28.42 24.03 20.62
C GLN A 50 -29.45 25.09 20.22
N THR A 51 -29.01 26.10 19.49
CA THR A 51 -29.88 27.19 19.02
C THR A 51 -30.98 26.66 18.10
N THR A 52 -30.64 25.78 17.17
CA THR A 52 -31.59 25.20 16.21
C THR A 52 -32.61 24.30 16.91
N LEU A 53 -32.17 23.47 17.85
CA LEU A 53 -33.05 22.61 18.64
C LEU A 53 -33.98 23.44 19.55
N HIS A 54 -33.45 24.46 20.21
CA HIS A 54 -34.29 25.36 21.03
C HIS A 54 -35.35 26.07 20.19
N ASN A 55 -34.98 26.55 19.00
CA ASN A 55 -35.88 27.25 18.09
C ASN A 55 -36.95 26.32 17.48
N SER A 56 -36.72 25.00 17.42
CA SER A 56 -37.73 24.06 16.92
C SER A 56 -38.87 23.84 17.91
N GLY A 57 -38.66 24.12 19.20
CA GLY A 57 -39.64 23.92 20.27
C GLY A 57 -39.94 22.45 20.58
N PHE A 58 -39.06 21.53 20.18
CA PHE A 58 -39.17 20.09 20.48
C PHE A 58 -38.09 19.68 21.48
N ASP A 59 -38.46 18.78 22.39
CA ASP A 59 -37.56 18.18 23.39
C ASP A 59 -37.41 16.67 23.10
N PRO A 60 -36.57 16.28 22.14
CA PRO A 60 -36.46 14.90 21.69
C PRO A 60 -35.79 14.01 22.74
N VAL A 61 -36.19 12.74 22.75
CA VAL A 61 -35.60 11.70 23.62
C VAL A 61 -34.22 11.29 23.11
N LEU A 62 -33.98 11.37 21.80
CA LEU A 62 -32.70 11.07 21.17
C LEU A 62 -32.23 12.23 20.30
N LEU A 63 -31.06 12.77 20.63
CA LEU A 63 -30.35 13.75 19.82
C LEU A 63 -29.08 13.12 19.24
N THR A 64 -29.02 13.01 17.92
CA THR A 64 -27.91 12.39 17.20
C THR A 64 -27.16 13.43 16.37
N LEU A 65 -25.85 13.50 16.57
CA LEU A 65 -24.91 14.31 15.80
C LEU A 65 -23.98 13.37 15.02
N ILE A 66 -23.95 13.48 13.70
CA ILE A 66 -23.07 12.70 12.83
C ILE A 66 -22.24 13.66 11.97
N ALA A 67 -20.93 13.70 12.18
CA ALA A 67 -20.04 14.62 11.47
C ALA A 67 -18.63 14.09 11.27
N ASP A 68 -17.81 14.77 10.46
CA ASP A 68 -16.36 14.57 10.55
C ASP A 68 -15.80 15.30 11.77
N VAL A 69 -16.18 16.58 11.92
CA VAL A 69 -15.74 17.46 13.00
C VAL A 69 -16.93 18.01 13.77
N VAL A 70 -16.92 17.81 15.09
CA VAL A 70 -17.77 18.56 16.03
C VAL A 70 -16.93 19.57 16.76
N ASN A 71 -17.26 20.84 16.57
CA ASN A 71 -16.67 21.96 17.28
C ASN A 71 -17.48 22.29 18.54
N VAL A 72 -16.81 22.39 19.67
CA VAL A 72 -17.39 22.85 20.94
C VAL A 72 -16.79 24.20 21.29
N PRO A 73 -17.52 25.31 21.07
CA PRO A 73 -17.05 26.63 21.47
C PRO A 73 -16.80 26.73 22.98
N ALA A 74 -15.89 27.62 23.37
CA ALA A 74 -15.60 27.91 24.78
C ALA A 74 -16.87 28.29 25.56
N GLY A 75 -16.97 27.84 26.81
CA GLY A 75 -18.12 28.07 27.69
C GLY A 75 -19.40 27.30 27.36
N ILE A 76 -19.43 26.45 26.32
CA ILE A 76 -20.61 25.65 25.99
C ILE A 76 -20.74 24.46 26.96
N SER A 77 -21.96 24.29 27.49
CA SER A 77 -22.36 23.14 28.27
C SER A 77 -23.70 22.59 27.78
N TRP A 78 -23.95 21.31 27.98
CA TRP A 78 -25.18 20.65 27.56
C TRP A 78 -25.87 19.99 28.75
N GLN A 79 -27.12 20.36 29.03
CA GLN A 79 -27.94 19.70 30.05
C GLN A 79 -28.91 18.72 29.39
N LEU A 80 -28.89 17.46 29.82
CA LEU A 80 -29.69 16.37 29.27
C LEU A 80 -30.74 15.94 30.29
N GLN A 81 -32.01 16.17 29.96
CA GLN A 81 -33.18 15.77 30.75
C GLN A 81 -33.97 14.74 29.96
N GLN A 82 -34.01 13.47 30.42
CA GLN A 82 -34.57 12.34 29.66
C GLN A 82 -34.00 12.12 28.24
N THR A 83 -33.02 12.92 27.80
CA THR A 83 -32.43 12.87 26.46
C THR A 83 -31.15 12.03 26.44
N VAL A 84 -30.98 11.26 25.36
CA VAL A 84 -29.70 10.68 24.98
C VAL A 84 -29.02 11.60 23.98
N LEU A 85 -27.85 12.13 24.33
CA LEU A 85 -26.97 12.82 23.39
C LEU A 85 -26.01 11.81 22.80
N TRP A 86 -26.12 11.59 21.49
CA TRP A 86 -25.31 10.67 20.73
C TRP A 86 -24.43 11.44 19.75
N ILE A 87 -23.12 11.48 20.01
CA ILE A 87 -22.16 12.12 19.12
C ILE A 87 -21.33 11.04 18.43
N GLN A 88 -21.31 11.10 17.11
CA GLN A 88 -20.45 10.27 16.28
C GLN A 88 -19.69 11.15 15.31
N ALA A 89 -18.41 11.36 15.59
CA ALA A 89 -17.55 12.15 14.72
C ALA A 89 -16.10 11.68 14.73
N ARG A 90 -15.40 11.78 13.59
CA ARG A 90 -13.97 11.45 13.54
C ARG A 90 -13.21 12.29 14.56
N ARG A 91 -13.51 13.58 14.63
CA ARG A 91 -12.84 14.56 15.51
C ARG A 91 -13.83 15.35 16.36
N ILE A 92 -13.53 15.47 17.65
CA ILE A 92 -14.09 16.51 18.51
C ILE A 92 -13.00 17.49 18.90
N GLN A 93 -13.31 18.78 18.83
CA GLN A 93 -12.42 19.84 19.27
C GLN A 93 -13.10 20.82 20.20
N SER A 94 -12.38 21.25 21.23
CA SER A 94 -12.86 22.20 22.23
C SER A 94 -11.69 22.97 22.84
N ASP A 95 -11.77 24.30 22.89
CA ASP A 95 -10.74 25.13 23.54
C ASP A 95 -10.83 25.05 25.08
N GLU A 96 -12.02 24.78 25.61
CA GLU A 96 -12.31 24.54 27.02
C GLU A 96 -13.01 23.18 27.19
N PRO A 97 -12.97 22.56 28.37
CA PRO A 97 -13.65 21.28 28.59
C PRO A 97 -15.15 21.33 28.30
N PHE A 98 -15.62 20.48 27.38
CA PHE A 98 -17.03 20.33 27.07
C PHE A 98 -17.77 19.73 28.27
N THR A 99 -18.66 20.49 28.90
CA THR A 99 -19.39 20.02 30.08
C THR A 99 -20.75 19.42 29.71
N VAL A 100 -20.94 18.13 30.00
CA VAL A 100 -22.22 17.42 29.82
C VAL A 100 -22.86 17.14 31.18
N THR A 101 -24.04 17.69 31.41
CA THR A 101 -24.82 17.50 32.64
C THR A 101 -25.94 16.50 32.39
N LEU A 102 -25.85 15.34 33.02
CA LEU A 102 -26.92 14.34 33.05
C LEU A 102 -27.86 14.66 34.20
N ASP A 103 -29.06 15.14 33.90
CA ASP A 103 -30.05 15.53 34.90
C ASP A 103 -30.97 14.35 35.22
N TYR A 104 -30.81 13.84 36.45
CA TYR A 104 -31.56 12.71 37.02
C TYR A 104 -32.53 13.15 38.11
N GLN A 105 -32.84 14.46 38.25
CA GLN A 105 -33.67 14.96 39.34
C GLN A 105 -35.11 14.43 39.27
N ASN A 106 -35.65 14.34 38.05
CA ASN A 106 -37.03 13.92 37.81
C ASN A 106 -37.14 12.59 37.08
N ASP A 107 -36.04 12.07 36.51
CA ASP A 107 -36.05 10.93 35.58
C ASP A 107 -34.72 10.17 35.48
N HIS A 108 -34.73 8.97 34.89
CA HIS A 108 -33.53 8.11 34.73
C HIS A 108 -33.05 7.92 33.28
N GLY A 109 -33.53 8.75 32.35
CA GLY A 109 -33.30 8.59 30.91
C GLY A 109 -32.00 9.21 30.37
N ALA A 110 -31.39 10.17 31.06
CA ALA A 110 -30.28 10.97 30.54
C ALA A 110 -29.02 10.13 30.29
N ARG A 111 -28.47 10.17 29.07
CA ARG A 111 -27.25 9.41 28.70
C ARG A 111 -26.41 10.21 27.72
N PHE A 112 -25.09 10.02 27.78
CA PHE A 112 -24.16 10.57 26.82
C PHE A 112 -23.39 9.44 26.13
N VAL A 113 -23.39 9.45 24.80
CA VAL A 113 -22.67 8.49 23.97
C VAL A 113 -21.74 9.25 23.05
N LEU A 114 -20.48 8.85 23.03
CA LEU A 114 -19.44 9.46 22.21
C LEU A 114 -18.68 8.40 21.43
N PHE A 115 -18.60 8.59 20.12
CA PHE A 115 -17.70 7.88 19.22
C PHE A 115 -16.76 8.87 18.53
N CYS A 116 -15.45 8.69 18.69
CA CYS A 116 -14.44 9.49 18.00
C CYS A 116 -13.07 8.80 17.91
N ASP A 117 -12.31 9.12 16.86
CA ASP A 117 -10.92 8.67 16.67
C ASP A 117 -9.91 9.76 17.07
N GLU A 118 -10.33 11.04 17.06
CA GLU A 118 -9.52 12.19 17.46
C GLU A 118 -10.24 13.05 18.51
N LEU A 119 -9.54 13.36 19.60
CA LEU A 119 -10.02 14.28 20.63
C LEU A 119 -8.98 15.38 20.83
N ALA A 120 -9.36 16.62 20.53
CA ALA A 120 -8.56 17.82 20.75
C ALA A 120 -9.25 18.69 21.81
N GLY A 121 -9.05 18.33 23.07
CA GLY A 121 -9.75 18.93 24.20
C GLY A 121 -10.09 17.87 25.24
N SER A 122 -11.13 18.13 26.04
CA SER A 122 -11.64 17.13 27.00
C SER A 122 -13.15 17.26 27.17
N VAL A 123 -13.81 16.16 27.51
CA VAL A 123 -15.23 16.12 27.87
C VAL A 123 -15.35 15.82 29.36
N GLN A 124 -16.07 16.66 30.08
CA GLN A 124 -16.36 16.51 31.50
C GLN A 124 -17.84 16.21 31.69
N GLY A 125 -18.13 15.02 32.23
CA GLY A 125 -19.49 14.67 32.61
C GLY A 125 -19.78 15.05 34.07
N GLN A 126 -21.00 15.47 34.34
CA GLN A 126 -21.54 15.57 35.69
C GLN A 126 -22.97 15.05 35.73
N ALA A 127 -23.37 14.42 36.83
CA ALA A 127 -24.75 14.00 37.06
C ALA A 127 -25.36 14.81 38.20
N VAL A 128 -26.59 15.28 38.02
CA VAL A 128 -27.37 15.93 39.08
C VAL A 128 -28.49 14.99 39.47
N VAL A 129 -28.47 14.52 40.72
CA VAL A 129 -29.44 13.53 41.22
C VAL A 129 -30.55 14.20 42.02
N ALA A 130 -31.61 13.45 42.37
CA ALA A 130 -32.78 13.94 43.10
C ALA A 130 -32.46 14.68 44.43
N SER A 131 -31.31 14.38 45.07
CA SER A 131 -30.82 15.12 46.25
C SER A 131 -30.23 16.50 45.95
N GLN A 132 -30.26 16.95 44.68
CA GLN A 132 -29.60 18.15 44.16
C GLN A 132 -28.07 18.14 44.32
N GLN A 133 -27.50 16.97 44.63
CA GLN A 133 -26.06 16.79 44.66
C GLN A 133 -25.53 16.60 43.24
N THR A 134 -24.48 17.35 42.90
CA THR A 134 -23.70 17.14 41.67
C THR A 134 -22.64 16.08 41.92
N ILE A 135 -22.63 15.06 41.06
CA ILE A 135 -21.69 13.95 41.08
C ILE A 135 -20.81 14.07 39.83
N ALA A 136 -19.49 14.16 40.01
CA ALA A 136 -18.56 14.14 38.90
C ALA A 136 -18.61 12.77 38.20
N LEU A 137 -18.69 12.79 36.87
CA LEU A 137 -18.54 11.60 36.02
C LEU A 137 -17.09 11.52 35.52
N PRO A 138 -16.66 10.38 34.96
CA PRO A 138 -15.34 10.25 34.37
C PRO A 138 -15.08 11.29 33.28
N VAL A 139 -13.85 11.82 33.28
CA VAL A 139 -13.36 12.73 32.25
C VAL A 139 -12.90 11.92 31.05
N ILE A 140 -13.21 12.40 29.84
CA ILE A 140 -12.66 11.87 28.60
C ILE A 140 -11.65 12.89 28.08
N ASP A 141 -10.37 12.55 28.17
CA ASP A 141 -9.23 13.39 27.77
C ASP A 141 -8.36 12.76 26.68
N ALA A 142 -8.75 11.56 26.22
CA ALA A 142 -8.18 10.88 25.06
C ALA A 142 -9.30 10.20 24.25
N PRO A 143 -9.06 9.90 22.94
CA PRO A 143 -9.98 9.11 22.14
C PRO A 143 -10.33 7.77 22.81
N PRO A 144 -11.60 7.33 22.80
CA PRO A 144 -12.00 6.05 23.39
C PRO A 144 -11.26 4.87 22.72
N PRO A 145 -10.55 4.02 23.48
CA PRO A 145 -9.73 2.93 22.90
C PRO A 145 -10.51 1.91 22.06
N SER A 146 -11.79 1.70 22.39
CA SER A 146 -12.69 0.79 21.67
C SER A 146 -13.44 1.47 20.51
N GLY A 147 -13.20 2.75 20.25
CA GLY A 147 -13.88 3.57 19.25
C GLY A 147 -15.07 4.37 19.82
N GLY A 148 -15.66 3.94 20.95
CA GLY A 148 -16.71 4.70 21.63
C GLY A 148 -16.84 4.47 23.12
N VAL A 149 -17.70 5.28 23.74
CA VAL A 149 -17.96 5.27 25.18
C VAL A 149 -19.39 5.70 25.49
N LEU A 150 -20.03 5.00 26.43
CA LEU A 150 -21.28 5.38 27.07
C LEU A 150 -21.00 5.90 28.47
N ILE A 151 -21.52 7.09 28.78
CA ILE A 151 -21.57 7.64 30.14
C ILE A 151 -23.03 7.69 30.61
N LYS A 152 -23.27 7.14 31.80
CA LYS A 152 -24.53 7.24 32.53
C LYS A 152 -24.31 7.25 34.02
N TYR A 153 -25.35 7.60 34.77
CA TYR A 153 -25.40 7.41 36.21
C TYR A 153 -26.42 6.32 36.56
N VAL A 154 -26.06 5.44 37.50
CA VAL A 154 -26.96 4.40 38.00
C VAL A 154 -27.13 4.61 39.49
N GLU A 155 -28.37 4.83 39.93
CA GLU A 155 -28.67 5.03 41.35
C GLU A 155 -28.22 3.82 42.17
N GLY A 156 -27.51 4.08 43.28
CA GLY A 156 -26.92 3.05 44.14
C GLY A 156 -25.59 2.44 43.64
N SER A 157 -25.30 2.50 42.33
CA SER A 157 -24.06 1.99 41.73
C SER A 157 -23.06 3.08 41.35
N GLY A 158 -23.50 4.34 41.27
CA GLY A 158 -22.66 5.50 40.97
C GLY A 158 -22.47 5.75 39.46
N PRO A 159 -21.45 6.54 39.08
CA PRO A 159 -21.14 6.81 37.69
C PRO A 159 -20.67 5.55 36.96
N VAL A 160 -21.18 5.33 35.75
CA VAL A 160 -20.81 4.21 34.89
C VAL A 160 -20.27 4.74 33.57
N GLN A 161 -19.04 4.33 33.25
CA GLN A 161 -18.44 4.47 31.93
C GLN A 161 -18.30 3.08 31.34
N SER A 162 -18.90 2.85 30.18
CA SER A 162 -18.82 1.57 29.48
C SER A 162 -18.18 1.77 28.12
N PRO A 163 -17.13 1.01 27.76
CA PRO A 163 -16.59 1.04 26.40
C PRO A 163 -17.66 0.55 25.43
N LEU A 164 -17.71 1.18 24.26
CA LEU A 164 -18.53 0.75 23.13
C LEU A 164 -17.59 0.47 21.95
N ASP A 165 -17.84 -0.61 21.23
CA ASP A 165 -17.24 -0.82 19.92
C ASP A 165 -18.09 -0.15 18.82
N ARG A 166 -17.52 -0.07 17.61
CA ARG A 166 -18.18 0.53 16.44
C ARG A 166 -19.42 -0.23 15.98
N ALA A 167 -19.57 -1.52 16.31
CA ALA A 167 -20.79 -2.28 16.02
C ALA A 167 -22.00 -1.73 16.80
N HIS A 168 -21.79 -1.35 18.07
CA HIS A 168 -22.82 -0.65 18.85
C HIS A 168 -23.19 0.70 18.23
N GLY A 169 -22.22 1.37 17.62
CA GLY A 169 -22.40 2.64 16.91
C GLY A 169 -23.37 2.51 15.73
N VAL A 170 -23.19 1.48 14.91
CA VAL A 170 -24.04 1.18 13.75
C VAL A 170 -25.42 0.68 14.16
N ALA A 171 -25.50 -0.24 15.12
CA ALA A 171 -26.75 -0.92 15.49
C ALA A 171 -27.80 -0.01 16.17
N ALA A 172 -27.38 1.14 16.71
CA ALA A 172 -28.27 2.03 17.46
C ALA A 172 -29.07 3.01 16.59
N LEU A 173 -28.75 3.14 15.30
CA LEU A 173 -29.33 4.14 14.39
C LEU A 173 -30.38 3.50 13.46
N SER A 174 -31.44 2.93 14.05
CA SER A 174 -32.53 2.27 13.32
C SER A 174 -33.56 3.30 12.77
N ALA A 175 -33.30 3.86 11.58
CA ALA A 175 -34.17 4.64 10.65
C ALA A 175 -34.01 6.17 10.56
N PRO A 176 -34.37 6.80 9.40
CA PRO A 176 -33.88 6.49 8.05
C PRO A 176 -32.37 6.77 7.94
N ASP A 177 -31.79 6.47 6.79
CA ASP A 177 -30.40 6.04 6.61
C ASP A 177 -29.26 7.08 6.80
N TYR A 178 -29.35 7.95 7.81
CA TYR A 178 -28.45 9.10 7.99
C TYR A 178 -26.99 8.74 8.22
N PHE A 179 -26.72 7.63 8.93
CA PHE A 179 -25.37 7.16 9.16
C PHE A 179 -24.71 6.72 7.85
N GLN A 180 -25.40 5.94 7.02
CA GLN A 180 -24.85 5.51 5.75
C GLN A 180 -24.62 6.70 4.82
N GLN A 181 -25.56 7.63 4.79
CA GLN A 181 -25.42 8.86 4.02
C GLN A 181 -24.27 9.74 4.54
N ALA A 182 -23.99 9.74 5.86
CA ALA A 182 -22.84 10.42 6.44
C ALA A 182 -21.53 9.76 5.99
N MET A 183 -21.41 8.44 6.09
CA MET A 183 -20.21 7.72 5.62
C MET A 183 -20.00 7.87 4.11
N ARG A 184 -21.08 7.85 3.33
CA ARG A 184 -21.02 8.15 1.90
C ARG A 184 -20.49 9.57 1.68
N THR A 185 -21.04 10.57 2.38
CA THR A 185 -20.59 11.98 2.30
C THR A 185 -19.13 12.13 2.71
N GLU A 186 -18.73 11.51 3.81
CA GLU A 186 -17.35 11.49 4.30
C GLU A 186 -16.39 10.92 3.24
N PHE A 187 -16.77 9.81 2.58
CA PHE A 187 -16.01 9.25 1.46
C PHE A 187 -15.87 10.23 0.30
N LEU A 188 -16.92 11.00 0.01
CA LEU A 188 -16.86 12.07 -0.98
C LEU A 188 -15.74 13.02 -0.61
N PHE A 189 -15.83 13.65 0.57
CA PHE A 189 -14.89 14.65 1.03
C PHE A 189 -13.45 14.14 1.10
N ALA A 190 -13.25 12.91 1.60
CA ALA A 190 -11.94 12.27 1.64
C ALA A 190 -11.33 12.14 0.24
N SER A 191 -12.15 11.79 -0.74
CA SER A 191 -11.74 11.75 -2.14
C SER A 191 -11.39 13.14 -2.68
N LEU A 192 -12.16 14.19 -2.31
CA LEU A 192 -11.90 15.59 -2.75
C LEU A 192 -10.62 16.16 -2.12
N LEU A 193 -10.27 15.67 -0.93
CA LEU A 193 -9.10 16.09 -0.17
C LEU A 193 -7.83 15.33 -0.56
N TYR A 194 -7.95 14.21 -1.28
CA TYR A 194 -6.85 13.29 -1.60
C TYR A 194 -5.57 14.00 -2.07
N ASP A 195 -5.68 14.89 -3.05
CA ASP A 195 -4.50 15.55 -3.65
C ASP A 195 -4.08 16.85 -2.93
N THR A 196 -5.00 17.52 -2.23
CA THR A 196 -4.78 18.85 -1.66
C THR A 196 -4.41 18.82 -0.19
N HIS A 197 -4.90 17.81 0.53
CA HIS A 197 -4.72 17.59 1.95
C HIS A 197 -4.58 16.08 2.23
N PRO A 198 -3.53 15.43 1.69
CA PRO A 198 -3.38 13.97 1.73
C PRO A 198 -3.40 13.41 3.15
N ASP A 199 -2.82 14.10 4.13
CA ASP A 199 -2.85 13.67 5.54
C ASP A 199 -4.27 13.68 6.16
N LEU A 200 -5.13 14.60 5.71
CA LEU A 200 -6.53 14.64 6.16
C LEU A 200 -7.35 13.56 5.45
N ALA A 201 -7.17 13.42 4.14
CA ALA A 201 -7.80 12.37 3.35
C ALA A 201 -7.47 10.97 3.91
N LEU A 202 -6.19 10.72 4.24
CA LEU A 202 -5.74 9.47 4.88
C LEU A 202 -6.55 9.18 6.15
N ARG A 203 -6.69 10.16 7.04
CA ARG A 203 -7.41 10.00 8.30
C ARG A 203 -8.92 9.78 8.11
N GLN A 204 -9.53 10.45 7.13
CA GLN A 204 -10.94 10.23 6.79
C GLN A 204 -11.18 8.85 6.14
N LEU A 205 -10.29 8.41 5.24
CA LEU A 205 -10.35 7.08 4.64
C LEU A 205 -10.16 5.96 5.70
N THR A 206 -9.28 6.16 6.67
CA THR A 206 -9.13 5.25 7.81
C THR A 206 -10.39 5.21 8.69
N TRP A 207 -10.97 6.38 9.01
CA TRP A 207 -12.24 6.46 9.74
C TRP A 207 -13.34 5.68 9.01
N LEU A 208 -13.51 5.92 7.71
CA LEU A 208 -14.48 5.22 6.87
C LEU A 208 -14.28 3.71 6.90
N LYS A 209 -13.05 3.23 6.68
CA LYS A 209 -12.72 1.81 6.73
C LYS A 209 -13.13 1.19 8.07
N ASN A 210 -12.83 1.86 9.18
CA ASN A 210 -13.13 1.38 10.53
C ASN A 210 -14.63 1.28 10.81
N TRP A 211 -15.47 2.08 10.15
CA TRP A 211 -16.91 2.14 10.37
C TRP A 211 -17.72 1.31 9.39
N SER A 212 -17.36 1.36 8.12
CA SER A 212 -18.08 0.68 7.04
C SER A 212 -18.03 -0.84 7.15
N GLY A 213 -17.03 -1.42 7.84
CA GLY A 213 -16.95 -2.86 8.10
C GLY A 213 -18.04 -3.43 9.02
N TYR A 214 -18.85 -2.59 9.66
CA TYR A 214 -19.93 -3.00 10.56
C TYR A 214 -21.33 -2.85 9.94
N ASN A 215 -21.44 -2.43 8.68
CA ASN A 215 -22.72 -2.29 7.98
C ASN A 215 -22.60 -2.83 6.53
N VAL A 216 -23.38 -3.85 6.20
CA VAL A 216 -23.39 -4.47 4.86
C VAL A 216 -23.72 -3.48 3.74
N GLU A 217 -24.59 -2.50 4.00
CA GLU A 217 -24.97 -1.48 3.02
C GLU A 217 -23.86 -0.42 2.79
N LEU A 218 -22.81 -0.45 3.61
CA LEU A 218 -21.58 0.35 3.46
C LEU A 218 -20.40 -0.45 2.94
N LEU A 219 -20.59 -1.70 2.54
CA LEU A 219 -19.53 -2.51 1.95
C LEU A 219 -18.83 -1.78 0.80
N GLY A 220 -19.61 -1.16 -0.08
CA GLY A 220 -19.06 -0.37 -1.16
C GLY A 220 -18.16 0.78 -0.69
N VAL A 221 -18.50 1.45 0.41
CA VAL A 221 -17.68 2.54 0.97
C VAL A 221 -16.42 1.99 1.63
N LEU A 222 -16.52 0.86 2.35
CA LEU A 222 -15.37 0.15 2.93
C LEU A 222 -14.31 -0.16 1.87
N LEU A 223 -14.75 -0.67 0.72
CA LEU A 223 -13.87 -1.11 -0.35
C LEU A 223 -13.16 0.04 -1.05
N ARG A 224 -13.94 1.06 -1.44
CA ARG A 224 -13.40 2.24 -2.12
C ARG A 224 -12.45 3.02 -1.20
N SER A 225 -12.83 3.19 0.07
CA SER A 225 -11.97 3.85 1.05
C SER A 225 -10.68 3.09 1.29
N SER A 226 -10.73 1.75 1.39
CA SER A 226 -9.53 0.92 1.53
C SER A 226 -8.60 1.01 0.32
N SER A 227 -9.14 1.00 -0.90
CA SER A 227 -8.34 1.11 -2.12
C SER A 227 -7.65 2.48 -2.24
N LEU A 228 -8.38 3.58 -2.03
CA LEU A 228 -7.81 4.92 -2.02
C LEU A 228 -6.80 5.09 -0.88
N LEU A 229 -7.06 4.51 0.30
CA LEU A 229 -6.14 4.54 1.43
C LEU A 229 -4.80 3.89 1.07
N THR A 230 -4.82 2.72 0.41
CA THR A 230 -3.61 2.05 -0.06
C THR A 230 -2.84 2.90 -1.07
N LEU A 231 -3.52 3.45 -2.09
CA LEU A 231 -2.88 4.29 -3.10
C LEU A 231 -2.26 5.55 -2.48
N LEU A 232 -2.96 6.18 -1.54
CA LEU A 232 -2.50 7.39 -0.87
C LEU A 232 -1.31 7.10 0.03
N THR A 233 -1.35 5.99 0.77
CA THR A 233 -0.23 5.54 1.60
C THR A 233 1.00 5.25 0.74
N ALA A 234 0.83 4.56 -0.39
CA ALA A 234 1.92 4.30 -1.33
C ALA A 234 2.50 5.61 -1.91
N GLN A 235 1.65 6.58 -2.26
CA GLN A 235 2.10 7.88 -2.74
C GLN A 235 2.88 8.66 -1.66
N LEU A 236 2.39 8.72 -0.44
CA LEU A 236 3.07 9.40 0.67
C LEU A 236 4.41 8.75 1.02
N ASN A 237 4.49 7.41 0.95
CA ASN A 237 5.74 6.67 1.12
C ASN A 237 6.72 6.95 -0.03
N ALA A 238 6.25 7.04 -1.27
CA ALA A 238 7.06 7.40 -2.44
C ALA A 238 7.66 8.81 -2.33
N GLU A 239 6.89 9.77 -1.81
CA GLU A 239 7.33 11.17 -1.66
C GLU A 239 8.36 11.37 -0.53
N SER A 240 8.51 10.39 0.37
CA SER A 240 9.41 10.43 1.54
C SER A 240 10.71 9.63 1.38
N ASP A 241 11.20 9.48 0.13
CA ASP A 241 12.35 8.65 -0.28
C ASP A 241 12.13 7.12 -0.16
N GLY A 242 10.87 6.67 -0.10
CA GLY A 242 10.50 5.25 -0.05
C GLY A 242 10.35 4.57 -1.42
N THR A 243 10.19 3.25 -1.41
CA THR A 243 10.03 2.42 -2.62
C THR A 243 8.70 2.68 -3.31
N VAL A 244 8.70 2.87 -4.64
CA VAL A 244 7.50 3.11 -5.45
C VAL A 244 7.09 1.86 -6.21
N PHE A 245 5.85 1.40 -6.02
CA PHE A 245 5.29 0.34 -6.85
C PHE A 245 4.95 0.86 -8.25
N VAL A 246 5.46 0.17 -9.26
CA VAL A 246 5.24 0.51 -10.66
C VAL A 246 4.32 -0.55 -11.29
N PRO A 247 3.14 -0.16 -11.78
CA PRO A 247 2.24 -1.09 -12.45
C PRO A 247 2.87 -1.72 -13.69
N TYR A 248 2.46 -2.96 -14.00
CA TYR A 248 3.08 -3.79 -15.04
C TYR A 248 2.92 -3.25 -16.47
N LEU A 249 1.80 -2.60 -16.75
CA LEU A 249 1.50 -2.07 -18.08
C LEU A 249 2.21 -0.75 -18.31
N SER A 250 2.58 -0.49 -19.56
CA SER A 250 3.21 0.78 -19.92
C SER A 250 2.25 1.96 -19.76
N ARG A 251 2.85 3.16 -19.68
CA ARG A 251 2.16 4.44 -19.77
C ARG A 251 1.16 4.53 -20.93
N GLN A 252 1.48 3.93 -22.08
CA GLN A 252 0.63 4.00 -23.28
C GLN A 252 -0.67 3.21 -23.08
N ILE A 253 -0.59 2.02 -22.49
CA ILE A 253 -1.78 1.22 -22.21
C ILE A 253 -2.67 1.91 -21.17
N TYR A 254 -2.11 2.51 -20.12
CA TYR A 254 -2.92 3.31 -19.18
C TYR A 254 -3.56 4.54 -19.83
N THR A 255 -2.94 5.10 -20.87
CA THR A 255 -3.52 6.20 -21.66
C THR A 255 -4.69 5.71 -22.51
N GLU A 256 -4.52 4.61 -23.25
CA GLU A 256 -5.57 3.99 -24.06
C GLU A 256 -6.74 3.51 -23.20
N LEU A 257 -6.44 2.96 -22.02
CA LEU A 257 -7.43 2.59 -21.02
C LEU A 257 -8.21 3.83 -20.54
N ALA A 258 -7.53 4.90 -20.10
CA ALA A 258 -8.22 6.11 -19.66
C ALA A 258 -9.09 6.74 -20.77
N GLN A 259 -8.63 6.74 -22.03
CA GLN A 259 -9.41 7.21 -23.19
C GLN A 259 -10.67 6.39 -23.43
N ALA A 260 -10.66 5.07 -23.17
CA ALA A 260 -11.85 4.23 -23.29
C ALA A 260 -12.96 4.60 -22.29
N PHE A 261 -12.64 5.28 -21.17
CA PHE A 261 -13.62 5.70 -20.15
C PHE A 261 -14.26 7.05 -20.40
N VAL A 262 -13.52 7.95 -21.05
CA VAL A 262 -13.90 9.36 -21.18
C VAL A 262 -15.31 9.50 -21.74
N ALA A 263 -15.60 8.94 -22.91
CA ALA A 263 -16.83 9.28 -23.64
C ALA A 263 -18.11 8.88 -22.87
N GLU A 264 -18.08 7.78 -22.12
CA GLU A 264 -19.22 7.33 -21.32
C GLU A 264 -19.30 8.07 -19.98
N ALA A 265 -18.16 8.37 -19.35
CA ALA A 265 -18.11 9.17 -18.14
C ALA A 265 -18.59 10.62 -18.41
N GLU A 266 -18.27 11.18 -19.58
CA GLU A 266 -18.74 12.51 -20.02
C GLU A 266 -20.25 12.51 -20.21
N GLN A 267 -20.78 11.48 -20.87
CA GLN A 267 -22.22 11.34 -21.08
C GLN A 267 -22.96 11.16 -19.74
N TYR A 268 -22.42 10.32 -18.84
CA TYR A 268 -22.98 10.12 -17.51
C TYR A 268 -22.97 11.42 -16.70
N GLU A 269 -21.86 12.17 -16.73
CA GLU A 269 -21.75 13.47 -16.05
C GLU A 269 -22.77 14.47 -16.58
N ALA A 270 -22.90 14.59 -17.90
CA ALA A 270 -23.86 15.50 -18.52
C ALA A 270 -25.31 15.15 -18.13
N ASP A 271 -25.66 13.87 -18.18
CA ASP A 271 -26.99 13.37 -17.81
C ASP A 271 -27.25 13.55 -16.30
N TYR A 272 -26.25 13.34 -15.45
CA TYR A 272 -26.34 13.56 -14.00
C TYR A 272 -26.50 15.06 -13.67
N GLN A 273 -25.71 15.95 -14.28
CA GLN A 273 -25.82 17.39 -14.08
C GLN A 273 -27.20 17.89 -14.50
N ALA A 274 -27.71 17.44 -15.65
CA ALA A 274 -29.06 17.75 -16.13
C ALA A 274 -30.17 17.23 -15.19
N LEU A 275 -29.94 16.11 -14.51
CA LEU A 275 -30.86 15.58 -13.51
C LEU A 275 -30.78 16.35 -12.18
N SER A 276 -29.56 16.69 -11.71
CA SER A 276 -29.29 17.33 -10.42
C SER A 276 -29.90 18.73 -10.27
N THR A 277 -30.14 19.41 -11.40
CA THR A 277 -30.79 20.71 -11.44
C THR A 277 -32.32 20.64 -11.34
N GLN A 278 -32.92 19.44 -11.39
CA GLN A 278 -34.36 19.26 -11.30
C GLN A 278 -34.82 19.07 -9.85
N THR A 279 -35.74 19.92 -9.41
CA THR A 279 -36.30 19.89 -8.04
C THR A 279 -37.61 19.12 -7.94
N VAL A 280 -38.12 18.58 -9.05
CA VAL A 280 -39.41 17.87 -9.13
C VAL A 280 -39.27 16.66 -10.03
N VAL A 281 -39.88 15.54 -9.65
CA VAL A 281 -39.95 14.32 -10.46
C VAL A 281 -40.87 14.57 -11.66
N THR A 282 -40.30 14.60 -12.87
CA THR A 282 -41.01 14.74 -14.14
C THR A 282 -40.83 13.49 -15.02
N ASP A 283 -41.57 13.36 -16.12
CA ASP A 283 -41.31 12.30 -17.10
C ASP A 283 -39.88 12.36 -17.64
N ASN A 284 -39.34 13.58 -17.83
CA ASN A 284 -37.95 13.79 -18.23
C ASN A 284 -36.96 13.34 -17.15
N PHE A 285 -37.25 13.61 -15.87
CA PHE A 285 -36.49 13.10 -14.73
C PHE A 285 -36.42 11.56 -14.76
N ILE A 286 -37.58 10.91 -14.94
CA ILE A 286 -37.68 9.45 -14.98
C ILE A 286 -36.91 8.88 -16.17
N GLN A 287 -36.96 9.54 -17.34
CA GLN A 287 -36.20 9.11 -18.52
C GLN A 287 -34.70 9.26 -18.31
N LEU A 288 -34.22 10.41 -17.80
CA LEU A 288 -32.81 10.61 -17.47
C LEU A 288 -32.30 9.61 -16.42
N ALA A 289 -33.08 9.36 -15.35
CA ALA A 289 -32.75 8.35 -14.35
C ALA A 289 -32.68 6.93 -14.95
N LYS A 290 -33.58 6.59 -15.91
CA LYS A 290 -33.53 5.32 -16.65
C LYS A 290 -32.34 5.24 -17.60
N THR A 291 -31.95 6.34 -18.25
CA THR A 291 -30.74 6.41 -19.09
C THR A 291 -29.48 6.17 -18.27
N LEU A 292 -29.35 6.84 -17.11
CA LEU A 292 -28.26 6.62 -16.16
C LEU A 292 -28.22 5.16 -15.65
N LEU A 293 -29.38 4.51 -15.52
CA LEU A 293 -29.51 3.08 -15.21
C LEU A 293 -29.08 2.15 -16.37
N ALA A 294 -29.39 2.53 -17.61
CA ALA A 294 -29.14 1.73 -18.81
C ALA A 294 -27.68 1.75 -19.29
N ASN A 295 -26.87 2.72 -18.83
CA ASN A 295 -25.45 2.85 -19.14
C ASN A 295 -24.63 1.74 -18.44
N LYS A 296 -24.69 0.51 -18.97
CA LYS A 296 -24.18 -0.73 -18.33
C LYS A 296 -23.08 -1.44 -19.14
N THR A 297 -22.96 -1.12 -20.44
CA THR A 297 -22.30 -2.02 -21.39
C THR A 297 -20.76 -1.95 -21.34
N TYR A 298 -20.16 -0.79 -21.06
CA TYR A 298 -18.69 -0.69 -20.91
C TYR A 298 -18.21 -0.94 -19.49
N GLU A 299 -18.98 -0.59 -18.44
CA GLU A 299 -18.66 -0.87 -17.03
C GLU A 299 -18.38 -2.36 -16.81
N THR A 300 -19.15 -3.25 -17.46
CA THR A 300 -18.98 -4.71 -17.31
C THR A 300 -17.76 -5.27 -18.08
N GLN A 301 -17.49 -4.77 -19.29
CA GLN A 301 -16.35 -5.22 -20.11
C GLN A 301 -15.03 -4.73 -19.52
N TYR A 302 -14.98 -3.46 -19.10
CA TYR A 302 -13.81 -2.88 -18.46
C TYR A 302 -13.53 -3.50 -17.11
N THR A 303 -14.52 -3.58 -16.21
CA THR A 303 -14.29 -4.17 -14.89
C THR A 303 -13.87 -5.63 -15.05
N THR A 304 -14.30 -6.33 -16.11
CA THR A 304 -13.79 -7.68 -16.43
C THR A 304 -12.33 -7.69 -16.91
N GLN A 305 -11.92 -6.76 -17.77
CA GLN A 305 -10.51 -6.65 -18.21
C GLN A 305 -9.59 -6.18 -17.07
N LEU A 306 -10.02 -5.18 -16.30
CA LEU A 306 -9.32 -4.69 -15.12
C LEU A 306 -9.24 -5.77 -14.05
N LEU A 307 -10.29 -6.58 -13.90
CA LEU A 307 -10.31 -7.73 -12.99
C LEU A 307 -9.31 -8.80 -13.42
N ALA A 308 -9.29 -9.17 -14.71
CA ALA A 308 -8.33 -10.13 -15.24
C ALA A 308 -6.89 -9.61 -15.08
N GLN A 309 -6.67 -8.31 -15.29
CA GLN A 309 -5.36 -7.68 -15.10
C GLN A 309 -4.96 -7.63 -13.62
N ALA A 310 -5.85 -7.21 -12.73
CA ALA A 310 -5.58 -7.16 -11.30
C ALA A 310 -5.35 -8.57 -10.74
N LYS A 311 -6.06 -9.58 -11.24
CA LYS A 311 -5.82 -11.00 -10.93
C LYS A 311 -4.42 -11.39 -11.34
N SER A 312 -4.06 -11.13 -12.59
CA SER A 312 -2.73 -11.45 -13.10
C SER A 312 -1.64 -10.76 -12.28
N ASN A 313 -1.83 -9.49 -11.90
CA ASN A 313 -0.92 -8.76 -11.05
C ASN A 313 -0.76 -9.43 -9.67
N PHE A 314 -1.86 -9.87 -9.06
CA PHE A 314 -1.84 -10.58 -7.78
C PHE A 314 -1.18 -11.95 -7.87
N ASP A 315 -1.54 -12.75 -8.87
CA ASP A 315 -0.97 -14.09 -9.08
C ASP A 315 0.56 -13.99 -9.30
N ASN A 316 0.99 -13.00 -10.08
CA ASN A 316 2.40 -12.72 -10.32
C ASN A 316 3.13 -12.25 -9.05
N ALA A 317 2.53 -11.34 -8.28
CA ALA A 317 3.14 -10.87 -7.05
C ALA A 317 3.21 -11.98 -5.98
N SER A 318 2.21 -12.86 -5.93
CA SER A 318 2.22 -14.06 -5.08
C SER A 318 3.30 -15.06 -5.49
N ALA A 319 3.51 -15.25 -6.80
CA ALA A 319 4.62 -16.06 -7.31
C ALA A 319 5.99 -15.44 -6.97
N ALA A 320 6.13 -14.11 -7.03
CA ALA A 320 7.33 -13.40 -6.62
C ALA A 320 7.62 -13.59 -5.12
N VAL A 321 6.59 -13.54 -4.26
CA VAL A 321 6.74 -13.85 -2.83
C VAL A 321 7.23 -15.28 -2.63
N ALA A 322 6.64 -16.26 -3.32
CA ALA A 322 7.07 -17.65 -3.21
C ALA A 322 8.52 -17.86 -3.69
N ALA A 323 8.94 -17.17 -4.75
CA ALA A 323 10.31 -17.21 -5.24
C ALA A 323 11.30 -16.55 -4.26
N ALA A 324 11.00 -15.33 -3.79
CA ALA A 324 11.81 -14.62 -2.80
C ALA A 324 11.93 -15.42 -1.49
N GLN A 325 10.87 -16.11 -1.09
CA GLN A 325 10.85 -16.99 0.05
C GLN A 325 11.80 -18.18 -0.12
N GLN A 326 11.77 -18.87 -1.27
CA GLN A 326 12.71 -19.95 -1.56
C GLN A 326 14.16 -19.47 -1.62
N ARG A 327 14.40 -18.26 -2.16
CA ARG A 327 15.73 -17.64 -2.22
C ARG A 327 16.26 -17.31 -0.82
N LEU A 328 15.42 -16.73 0.04
CA LEU A 328 15.76 -16.46 1.43
C LEU A 328 16.09 -17.75 2.18
N THR A 329 15.27 -18.81 2.07
CA THR A 329 15.57 -20.10 2.71
C THR A 329 16.92 -20.66 2.26
N ALA A 330 17.23 -20.64 0.97
CA ALA A 330 18.52 -21.13 0.48
C ALA A 330 19.72 -20.31 1.00
N ALA A 331 19.56 -18.98 1.12
CA ALA A 331 20.57 -18.12 1.70
C ALA A 331 20.75 -18.38 3.21
N GLN A 332 19.66 -18.69 3.92
CA GLN A 332 19.68 -19.04 5.33
C GLN A 332 20.38 -20.37 5.59
N ASP A 333 20.05 -21.41 4.82
CA ASP A 333 20.74 -22.71 4.91
C ASP A 333 22.25 -22.53 4.71
N THR A 334 22.63 -21.70 3.73
CA THR A 334 24.05 -21.39 3.45
C THR A 334 24.70 -20.61 4.60
N ALA A 335 23.99 -19.64 5.17
CA ALA A 335 24.48 -18.85 6.30
C ALA A 335 24.62 -19.71 7.58
N GLU A 336 23.69 -20.62 7.85
CA GLU A 336 23.74 -21.55 8.98
C GLU A 336 24.92 -22.53 8.83
N GLU A 337 25.09 -23.14 7.65
CA GLU A 337 26.24 -24.01 7.37
C GLU A 337 27.56 -23.27 7.57
N THR A 338 27.66 -22.03 7.06
CA THR A 338 28.89 -21.21 7.16
C THR A 338 29.12 -20.72 8.60
N GLN A 339 28.05 -20.46 9.35
CA GLN A 339 28.12 -20.12 10.77
C GLN A 339 28.68 -21.28 11.59
N ILE A 340 28.18 -22.50 11.37
CA ILE A 340 28.67 -23.70 12.05
C ILE A 340 30.17 -23.88 11.76
N ASP A 341 30.59 -23.73 10.50
CA ASP A 341 32.01 -23.82 10.13
C ASP A 341 32.86 -22.71 10.78
N PHE A 342 32.35 -21.48 10.84
CA PHE A 342 33.03 -20.38 11.52
C PHE A 342 33.16 -20.63 13.04
N GLU A 343 32.11 -21.12 13.69
CA GLU A 343 32.07 -21.36 15.14
C GLU A 343 32.86 -22.60 15.58
N GLU A 344 32.78 -23.69 14.82
CA GLU A 344 33.43 -24.96 15.18
C GLU A 344 34.87 -25.06 14.67
N ILE A 345 35.23 -24.32 13.62
CA ILE A 345 36.56 -24.40 12.99
C ILE A 345 37.31 -23.07 13.12
N GLY A 346 36.69 -21.93 12.79
CA GLY A 346 37.35 -20.61 12.81
C GLY A 346 37.64 -20.07 14.21
N VAL A 347 36.64 -20.05 15.09
CA VAL A 347 36.71 -19.49 16.45
C VAL A 347 37.67 -20.25 17.39
N PRO A 348 37.73 -21.59 17.40
CA PRO A 348 38.61 -22.34 18.31
C PRO A 348 40.10 -22.14 18.01
N GLU A 349 40.48 -21.86 16.76
CA GLU A 349 41.86 -21.51 16.39
C GLU A 349 42.31 -20.16 16.96
N TRP A 350 41.37 -19.30 17.37
CA TRP A 350 41.61 -17.90 17.66
C TRP A 350 41.33 -17.47 19.12
N ARG A 351 40.78 -18.36 19.95
CA ARG A 351 40.27 -18.11 21.32
C ARG A 351 41.34 -17.87 22.41
N ARG A 352 42.40 -17.12 22.13
CA ARG A 352 43.50 -16.84 23.08
C ARG A 352 43.56 -15.41 23.66
N GLU A 353 42.68 -14.48 23.26
CA GLU A 353 42.63 -13.12 23.81
C GLU A 353 41.21 -12.68 24.22
N GLN A 354 41.05 -12.18 25.45
CA GLN A 354 39.78 -11.97 26.18
C GLN A 354 38.89 -10.80 25.70
N ILE A 355 39.17 -10.18 24.56
CA ILE A 355 38.41 -9.01 24.06
C ILE A 355 37.34 -9.38 23.02
N LEU A 356 37.35 -10.62 22.50
CA LEU A 356 36.55 -10.97 21.31
C LEU A 356 35.38 -11.89 21.51
N LYS A 357 35.21 -12.43 22.72
CA LYS A 357 34.05 -13.27 23.03
C LYS A 357 32.73 -12.51 22.87
N ALA A 358 32.68 -11.26 23.33
CA ALA A 358 31.49 -10.41 23.16
C ALA A 358 31.19 -10.08 21.69
N ILE A 359 32.22 -9.91 20.84
CA ILE A 359 32.04 -9.66 19.39
C ILE A 359 31.55 -10.93 18.70
N ILE A 360 32.12 -12.09 19.02
CA ILE A 360 31.71 -13.39 18.46
C ILE A 360 30.29 -13.75 18.90
N ASP A 361 29.97 -13.63 20.19
CA ASP A 361 28.63 -13.94 20.72
C ASP A 361 27.57 -12.99 20.10
N LEU A 362 27.94 -11.73 19.83
CA LEU A 362 27.08 -10.77 19.14
C LEU A 362 26.97 -11.08 17.63
N SER A 363 28.05 -11.46 16.94
CA SER A 363 28.01 -11.94 15.56
C SER A 363 27.11 -13.17 15.40
N THR A 364 27.23 -14.15 16.30
CA THR A 364 26.35 -15.33 16.36
C THR A 364 24.90 -14.93 16.55
N ALA A 365 24.60 -14.00 17.47
CA ALA A 365 23.24 -13.49 17.68
C ALA A 365 22.68 -12.79 16.43
N VAL A 366 23.48 -12.01 15.70
CA VAL A 366 23.10 -11.40 14.41
C VAL A 366 22.66 -12.47 13.41
N ILE A 367 23.49 -13.49 13.23
CA ILE A 367 23.27 -14.54 12.24
C ILE A 367 22.01 -15.36 12.60
N THR A 368 21.88 -15.77 13.85
CA THR A 368 20.70 -16.50 14.35
C THR A 368 19.42 -15.69 14.20
N PHE A 369 19.48 -14.37 14.36
CA PHE A 369 18.34 -13.50 14.11
C PHE A 369 17.97 -13.42 12.62
N GLY A 370 18.94 -13.21 11.72
CA GLY A 370 18.70 -13.18 10.27
C GLY A 370 18.10 -14.50 9.75
N VAL A 371 18.54 -15.63 10.31
CA VAL A 371 17.96 -16.97 10.08
C VAL A 371 16.55 -17.08 10.69
N GLY A 372 16.33 -16.57 11.90
CA GLY A 372 15.02 -16.60 12.58
C GLY A 372 13.93 -15.80 11.86
N ILE A 373 14.24 -14.61 11.34
CA ILE A 373 13.28 -13.77 10.61
C ILE A 373 12.79 -14.43 9.32
N GLY A 374 13.67 -15.05 8.51
CA GLY A 374 13.19 -15.73 7.30
C GLY A 374 12.36 -16.98 7.59
N ALA A 375 12.60 -17.69 8.69
CA ALA A 375 11.73 -18.78 9.14
C ALA A 375 10.32 -18.29 9.52
N MET A 376 10.18 -17.08 10.08
CA MET A 376 8.87 -16.46 10.33
C MET A 376 8.08 -16.26 9.04
N PHE A 377 8.75 -15.90 7.95
CA PHE A 377 8.09 -15.70 6.67
C PHE A 377 7.66 -17.02 6.01
N VAL A 378 8.43 -18.11 6.17
CA VAL A 378 8.25 -19.41 5.46
C VAL A 378 7.14 -20.30 6.02
N GLY A 379 6.46 -19.87 7.09
CA GLY A 379 5.21 -20.50 7.54
C GLY A 379 5.30 -21.30 8.84
N ASP A 380 6.45 -21.29 9.53
CA ASP A 380 6.53 -21.67 10.95
C ASP A 380 6.73 -20.43 11.84
N PRO A 381 5.65 -19.64 12.08
CA PRO A 381 5.73 -18.43 12.88
C PRO A 381 6.15 -18.71 14.34
N ALA A 382 5.96 -19.93 14.85
CA ALA A 382 6.35 -20.28 16.20
C ALA A 382 7.86 -20.55 16.31
N ALA A 383 8.44 -21.31 15.37
CA ALA A 383 9.88 -21.57 15.34
C ALA A 383 10.67 -20.31 14.99
N GLY A 384 10.21 -19.52 14.01
CA GLY A 384 10.88 -18.28 13.62
C GLY A 384 10.85 -17.21 14.73
N ALA A 385 9.71 -17.02 15.40
CA ALA A 385 9.60 -16.07 16.50
C ALA A 385 10.43 -16.47 17.73
N ALA A 386 10.59 -17.78 17.98
CA ALA A 386 11.42 -18.32 19.05
C ALA A 386 12.92 -18.15 18.76
N ALA A 387 13.35 -18.40 17.52
CA ALA A 387 14.73 -18.18 17.08
C ALA A 387 15.10 -16.69 17.12
N ALA A 388 14.23 -15.81 16.59
CA ALA A 388 14.43 -14.36 16.66
C ALA A 388 14.44 -13.84 18.11
N GLY A 389 13.57 -14.37 18.97
CA GLY A 389 13.54 -14.02 20.40
C GLY A 389 14.82 -14.45 21.13
N SER A 390 15.30 -15.66 20.87
CA SER A 390 16.54 -16.19 21.48
C SER A 390 17.78 -15.38 21.05
N ALA A 391 17.80 -14.88 19.82
CA ALA A 391 18.86 -14.01 19.33
C ALA A 391 18.84 -12.62 19.99
N ILE A 392 17.65 -12.04 20.20
CA ILE A 392 17.49 -10.78 20.95
C ILE A 392 17.99 -10.94 22.39
N GLU A 393 17.61 -12.03 23.07
CA GLU A 393 18.09 -12.34 24.43
C GLU A 393 19.62 -12.53 24.47
N GLY A 394 20.21 -13.13 23.43
CA GLY A 394 21.66 -13.23 23.27
C GLY A 394 22.35 -11.87 23.16
N ALA A 395 21.78 -10.94 22.38
CA ALA A 395 22.28 -9.57 22.26
C ALA A 395 22.16 -8.79 23.59
N GLU A 396 21.06 -8.98 24.33
CA GLU A 396 20.86 -8.41 25.68
C GLU A 396 21.90 -8.90 26.69
N ALA A 397 22.23 -10.19 26.65
CA ALA A 397 23.25 -10.77 27.51
C ALA A 397 24.66 -10.19 27.22
N VAL A 398 24.95 -9.86 25.96
CA VAL A 398 26.20 -9.19 25.55
C VAL A 398 26.20 -7.72 25.96
N GLU A 399 25.09 -7.00 25.78
CA GLU A 399 24.93 -5.61 26.25
C GLU A 399 25.23 -5.50 27.75
N ALA A 400 24.66 -6.41 28.55
CA ALA A 400 24.87 -6.47 30.00
C ALA A 400 26.31 -6.87 30.39
N ALA A 401 27.02 -7.64 29.57
CA ALA A 401 28.38 -8.09 29.84
C ALA A 401 29.46 -7.07 29.40
N ALA A 402 29.13 -6.11 28.53
CA ALA A 402 30.07 -5.17 27.92
C ALA A 402 30.39 -3.92 28.78
N GLU A 403 30.48 -4.04 30.11
CA GLU A 403 30.70 -2.94 31.07
C GLU A 403 32.01 -2.13 30.93
N ALA A 404 32.79 -2.30 29.85
CA ALA A 404 34.07 -1.60 29.64
C ALA A 404 34.29 -0.95 28.26
N GLY A 405 33.34 -0.97 27.32
CA GLY A 405 33.56 -0.43 25.97
C GLY A 405 32.31 0.14 25.31
N SER A 406 32.23 1.46 25.16
CA SER A 406 31.07 2.20 24.62
C SER A 406 30.67 1.82 23.18
N GLN A 407 31.59 1.29 22.37
CA GLN A 407 31.32 0.97 20.96
C GLN A 407 30.57 -0.36 20.78
N VAL A 408 30.94 -1.41 21.52
CA VAL A 408 30.27 -2.74 21.42
C VAL A 408 28.86 -2.68 22.00
N ALA A 409 28.65 -1.93 23.08
CA ALA A 409 27.32 -1.70 23.66
C ALA A 409 26.39 -0.91 22.72
N ASN A 410 26.91 0.12 22.04
CA ASN A 410 26.14 0.88 21.06
C ASN A 410 25.77 0.04 19.83
N LEU A 411 26.68 -0.83 19.38
CA LEU A 411 26.44 -1.76 18.28
C LEU A 411 25.37 -2.80 18.65
N ALA A 412 25.46 -3.38 19.86
CA ALA A 412 24.48 -4.32 20.38
C ALA A 412 23.07 -3.69 20.50
N LYS A 413 22.99 -2.46 21.03
CA LYS A 413 21.72 -1.74 21.17
C LYS A 413 21.11 -1.35 19.81
N GLY A 414 21.92 -0.80 18.90
CA GLY A 414 21.47 -0.44 17.55
C GLY A 414 20.98 -1.67 16.77
N LEU A 415 21.63 -2.81 16.97
CA LEU A 415 21.23 -4.08 16.41
C LEU A 415 19.91 -4.58 17.00
N LYS A 416 19.75 -4.58 18.33
CA LYS A 416 18.49 -4.96 19.00
C LYS A 416 17.29 -4.14 18.50
N ASP A 417 17.44 -2.82 18.45
CA ASP A 417 16.35 -1.93 18.01
C ASP A 417 15.94 -2.20 16.54
N CYS A 418 16.93 -2.51 15.69
CA CYS A 418 16.73 -2.92 14.30
C CYS A 418 16.00 -4.28 14.21
N MET A 419 16.44 -5.26 14.99
CA MET A 419 15.88 -6.60 15.07
C MET A 419 14.41 -6.60 15.52
N ASP A 420 14.09 -5.84 16.56
CA ASP A 420 12.72 -5.70 17.06
C ASP A 420 11.77 -5.08 16.02
N GLN A 421 12.28 -4.16 15.18
CA GLN A 421 11.51 -3.56 14.10
C GLN A 421 11.31 -4.53 12.94
N LEU A 422 12.35 -5.24 12.50
CA LEU A 422 12.27 -6.25 11.44
C LEU A 422 11.25 -7.35 11.77
N LYS A 423 11.24 -7.81 13.03
CA LYS A 423 10.27 -8.81 13.49
C LYS A 423 8.82 -8.33 13.36
N LYS A 424 8.54 -7.10 13.80
CA LYS A 424 7.19 -6.53 13.72
C LYS A 424 6.72 -6.34 12.28
N ILE A 425 7.61 -5.88 11.40
CA ILE A 425 7.31 -5.71 9.97
C ILE A 425 7.05 -7.08 9.33
N ALA A 426 7.84 -8.09 9.65
CA ALA A 426 7.67 -9.45 9.15
C ALA A 426 6.31 -10.08 9.52
N GLU A 427 5.91 -9.96 10.80
CA GLU A 427 4.62 -10.45 11.28
C GLU A 427 3.44 -9.73 10.63
N ALA A 428 3.56 -8.41 10.42
CA ALA A 428 2.54 -7.63 9.74
C ALA A 428 2.41 -8.05 8.26
N LEU A 429 3.51 -8.10 7.52
CA LEU A 429 3.52 -8.47 6.10
C LEU A 429 2.94 -9.86 5.84
N LYS A 430 3.34 -10.86 6.64
CA LYS A 430 2.83 -12.23 6.49
C LYS A 430 1.32 -12.29 6.72
N LYS A 431 0.81 -11.66 7.78
CA LYS A 431 -0.64 -11.62 8.06
C LYS A 431 -1.42 -11.00 6.90
N VAL A 432 -0.91 -9.90 6.35
CA VAL A 432 -1.60 -9.21 5.25
C VAL A 432 -1.50 -10.00 3.94
N TYR A 433 -0.39 -10.69 3.68
CA TYR A 433 -0.23 -11.55 2.49
C TYR A 433 -1.10 -12.82 2.55
N ASP A 434 -1.07 -13.57 3.65
CA ASP A 434 -1.89 -14.78 3.81
C ASP A 434 -3.38 -14.44 3.64
N LEU A 435 -3.80 -13.28 4.17
CA LEU A 435 -5.16 -12.80 4.03
C LEU A 435 -5.50 -12.33 2.60
N SER A 436 -4.55 -11.74 1.87
CA SER A 436 -4.76 -11.37 0.46
C SER A 436 -5.06 -12.61 -0.40
N LYS A 437 -4.41 -13.75 -0.11
CA LYS A 437 -4.73 -15.04 -0.72
C LYS A 437 -6.11 -15.53 -0.33
N GLU A 438 -6.46 -15.48 0.96
CA GLU A 438 -7.79 -15.85 1.42
C GLU A 438 -8.91 -15.00 0.79
N ILE A 439 -8.63 -13.73 0.52
CA ILE A 439 -9.52 -12.79 -0.17
C ILE A 439 -9.68 -13.17 -1.64
N VAL A 440 -8.60 -13.53 -2.33
CA VAL A 440 -8.63 -14.00 -3.72
C VAL A 440 -9.38 -15.33 -3.83
N ASP A 441 -9.06 -16.27 -2.95
CA ASP A 441 -9.76 -17.55 -2.83
C ASP A 441 -11.24 -17.34 -2.51
N ALA A 442 -11.57 -16.34 -1.69
CA ALA A 442 -12.96 -16.03 -1.38
C ALA A 442 -13.72 -15.44 -2.58
N VAL A 443 -13.10 -14.52 -3.33
CA VAL A 443 -13.67 -13.96 -4.57
C VAL A 443 -13.93 -15.04 -5.63
N GLU A 444 -13.03 -16.02 -5.74
CA GLU A 444 -13.16 -17.12 -6.70
C GLU A 444 -14.28 -18.12 -6.33
N ASN A 445 -14.63 -18.20 -5.04
CA ASN A 445 -15.52 -19.25 -4.51
C ASN A 445 -16.84 -18.76 -3.90
N PHE A 446 -17.00 -17.49 -3.51
CA PHE A 446 -18.18 -16.99 -2.81
C PHE A 446 -19.00 -15.99 -3.62
N HIS A 447 -20.32 -16.13 -3.49
CA HIS A 447 -21.34 -15.21 -3.99
C HIS A 447 -21.87 -14.28 -2.87
N ASP A 448 -21.20 -14.22 -1.71
CA ASP A 448 -21.70 -13.57 -0.50
C ASP A 448 -20.78 -12.44 -0.01
N ALA A 449 -21.27 -11.21 -0.14
CA ALA A 449 -20.51 -9.99 0.10
C ALA A 449 -20.30 -9.69 1.60
N GLU A 450 -21.08 -10.33 2.49
CA GLU A 450 -20.99 -10.19 3.95
C GLU A 450 -19.77 -10.90 4.55
N GLU A 451 -19.47 -12.12 4.10
CA GLU A 451 -18.29 -12.89 4.55
C GLU A 451 -16.99 -12.15 4.17
N TYR A 452 -17.02 -11.50 3.02
CA TYR A 452 -15.96 -10.64 2.52
C TYR A 452 -15.74 -9.39 3.39
N ALA A 453 -16.82 -8.69 3.75
CA ALA A 453 -16.80 -7.53 4.66
C ALA A 453 -16.16 -7.86 6.01
N ALA A 454 -16.55 -9.01 6.57
CA ALA A 454 -16.09 -9.47 7.87
C ALA A 454 -14.57 -9.73 7.86
N LYS A 455 -14.03 -10.34 6.80
CA LYS A 455 -12.58 -10.56 6.65
C LYS A 455 -11.81 -9.25 6.47
N LEU A 456 -12.32 -8.29 5.70
CA LEU A 456 -11.70 -6.96 5.57
C LEU A 456 -11.73 -6.16 6.87
N ARG A 457 -12.80 -6.29 7.67
CA ARG A 457 -12.94 -5.61 8.96
C ARG A 457 -11.88 -6.07 9.96
N ASP A 458 -11.56 -7.36 9.96
CA ASP A 458 -10.53 -7.93 10.84
C ASP A 458 -9.10 -7.53 10.39
N MET A 459 -8.98 -6.80 9.26
CA MET A 459 -7.73 -6.19 8.81
C MET A 459 -7.42 -4.90 9.55
N ASP A 460 -6.64 -5.00 10.62
CA ASP A 460 -5.85 -3.87 11.06
C ASP A 460 -4.69 -3.67 10.07
N LEU A 461 -4.87 -2.76 9.10
CA LEU A 461 -3.83 -2.33 8.15
C LEU A 461 -3.11 -1.07 8.66
N ASP A 462 -3.35 -0.66 9.91
CA ASP A 462 -2.65 0.49 10.46
C ASP A 462 -1.18 0.12 10.70
N THR A 463 -0.37 0.36 9.68
CA THR A 463 1.08 0.21 9.76
C THR A 463 1.72 1.47 10.35
N GLY A 464 0.92 2.45 10.79
CA GLY A 464 1.40 3.70 11.38
C GLY A 464 2.30 4.51 10.46
N GLY A 465 2.15 4.36 9.14
CA GLY A 465 3.05 4.97 8.16
C GLY A 465 4.48 4.40 8.19
N ALA A 466 4.70 3.21 8.77
CA ALA A 466 5.99 2.55 8.71
C ALA A 466 6.29 2.07 7.28
N ASP A 467 7.52 2.29 6.82
CA ASP A 467 8.03 1.70 5.59
C ASP A 467 8.01 0.16 5.70
N LEU A 468 7.00 -0.44 5.08
CA LEU A 468 6.77 -1.88 5.08
C LEU A 468 7.82 -2.66 4.29
N THR A 469 8.63 -1.98 3.46
CA THR A 469 9.75 -2.65 2.79
C THR A 469 10.88 -3.00 3.76
N ALA A 470 10.89 -2.37 4.94
CA ALA A 470 11.95 -2.49 5.94
C ALA A 470 13.36 -2.25 5.39
N THR A 471 13.50 -1.55 4.24
CA THR A 471 14.77 -1.40 3.52
C THR A 471 15.82 -0.73 4.40
N TYR A 472 15.40 0.29 5.16
CA TYR A 472 16.28 0.99 6.11
C TYR A 472 16.75 0.06 7.24
N GLN A 473 15.86 -0.77 7.78
CA GLN A 473 16.16 -1.70 8.85
C GLN A 473 17.09 -2.82 8.36
N TRP A 474 16.86 -3.38 7.18
CA TRP A 474 17.78 -4.39 6.60
C TRP A 474 19.15 -3.80 6.25
N ARG A 475 19.23 -2.54 5.83
CA ARG A 475 20.51 -1.85 5.62
C ARG A 475 21.25 -1.58 6.92
N ILE A 476 20.55 -1.22 8.00
CA ILE A 476 21.15 -1.13 9.35
C ILE A 476 21.65 -2.50 9.81
N TYR A 477 20.86 -3.56 9.59
CA TYR A 477 21.26 -4.93 9.89
C TYR A 477 22.55 -5.29 9.14
N GLN A 478 22.62 -5.03 7.84
CA GLN A 478 23.83 -5.27 7.03
C GLN A 478 25.04 -4.48 7.56
N GLN A 479 24.91 -3.16 7.74
CA GLN A 479 25.99 -2.30 8.24
C GLN A 479 26.51 -2.73 9.61
N ASN A 480 25.62 -3.15 10.50
CA ASN A 480 26.01 -3.64 11.80
C ASN A 480 26.76 -4.98 11.66
N THR A 481 26.29 -5.89 10.80
CA THR A 481 26.94 -7.19 10.54
C THR A 481 28.35 -7.01 9.97
N ASP A 482 28.51 -6.14 8.97
CA ASP A 482 29.80 -5.81 8.35
C ASP A 482 30.78 -5.27 9.40
N ALA A 483 30.31 -4.36 10.25
CA ALA A 483 31.12 -3.80 11.33
C ALA A 483 31.56 -4.87 12.35
N MET A 484 30.78 -5.94 12.54
CA MET A 484 31.14 -7.05 13.44
C MET A 484 32.16 -7.99 12.83
N LEU A 485 32.00 -8.31 11.54
CA LEU A 485 32.83 -9.28 10.82
C LEU A 485 34.12 -8.67 10.26
N ALA A 486 34.21 -7.34 10.18
CA ALA A 486 35.38 -6.62 9.69
C ALA A 486 36.70 -7.03 10.40
N ASP A 487 36.72 -7.13 11.73
CA ASP A 487 37.92 -7.50 12.48
C ASP A 487 38.29 -9.00 12.30
N PRO A 488 37.35 -9.97 12.41
CA PRO A 488 37.58 -11.36 12.01
C PRO A 488 38.12 -11.54 10.58
N VAL A 489 37.54 -10.83 9.61
CA VAL A 489 37.94 -10.87 8.19
C VAL A 489 39.33 -10.28 7.99
N GLN A 490 39.60 -9.11 8.57
CA GLN A 490 40.91 -8.46 8.50
C GLN A 490 42.03 -9.32 9.10
N LYS A 491 41.69 -10.10 10.13
CA LYS A 491 42.63 -11.01 10.80
C LYS A 491 42.76 -12.37 10.11
N GLY A 492 42.04 -12.58 9.01
CA GLY A 492 42.10 -13.81 8.22
C GLY A 492 41.56 -15.02 8.99
N ILE A 493 40.58 -14.82 9.89
CA ILE A 493 39.90 -15.94 10.54
C ILE A 493 39.18 -16.74 9.45
N ARG A 494 39.42 -18.04 9.45
CA ARG A 494 38.86 -18.96 8.46
C ARG A 494 37.33 -18.91 8.51
N TYR A 495 36.69 -18.91 7.34
CA TYR A 495 35.23 -18.79 7.17
C TYR A 495 34.61 -17.42 7.50
N ALA A 496 35.39 -16.45 8.01
CA ALA A 496 34.83 -15.14 8.37
C ALA A 496 34.31 -14.35 7.16
N ARG A 497 35.01 -14.41 6.02
CA ARG A 497 34.63 -13.70 4.79
C ARG A 497 33.48 -14.38 4.07
N GLU A 498 33.49 -15.72 4.07
CA GLU A 498 32.41 -16.54 3.56
C GLU A 498 31.13 -16.29 4.36
N LEU A 499 31.24 -16.13 5.69
CA LEU A 499 30.13 -15.83 6.57
C LEU A 499 29.56 -14.43 6.35
N GLU A 500 30.43 -13.41 6.19
CA GLU A 500 30.02 -12.04 5.85
C GLU A 500 29.15 -12.02 4.58
N LEU A 501 29.61 -12.69 3.53
CA LEU A 501 28.87 -12.80 2.26
C LEU A 501 27.56 -13.58 2.40
N ALA A 502 27.53 -14.62 3.24
CA ALA A 502 26.32 -15.39 3.47
C ALA A 502 25.26 -14.57 4.23
N VAL A 503 25.66 -13.73 5.19
CA VAL A 503 24.74 -12.84 5.92
C VAL A 503 24.28 -11.68 5.05
N ASP A 504 25.15 -11.12 4.20
CA ASP A 504 24.76 -10.15 3.17
C ASP A 504 23.65 -10.71 2.29
N ALA A 505 23.80 -11.95 1.82
CA ALA A 505 22.77 -12.61 1.01
C ALA A 505 21.45 -12.77 1.78
N VAL A 506 21.47 -13.06 3.08
CA VAL A 506 20.27 -13.10 3.92
C VAL A 506 19.61 -11.72 4.02
N ALA A 507 20.40 -10.65 4.20
CA ALA A 507 19.87 -9.28 4.25
C ALA A 507 19.23 -8.84 2.92
N ILE A 508 19.89 -9.16 1.81
CA ILE A 508 19.40 -8.88 0.44
C ILE A 508 18.08 -9.61 0.17
N HIS A 509 18.04 -10.92 0.41
CA HIS A 509 16.82 -11.70 0.17
C HIS A 509 15.71 -11.40 1.20
N GLY A 510 16.06 -10.93 2.39
CA GLY A 510 15.12 -10.38 3.37
C GLY A 510 14.41 -9.12 2.88
N GLN A 511 15.16 -8.20 2.24
CA GLN A 511 14.60 -7.02 1.57
C GLN A 511 13.73 -7.43 0.38
N GLU A 512 14.20 -8.38 -0.42
CA GLU A 512 13.48 -8.89 -1.59
C GLU A 512 12.11 -9.46 -1.18
N LEU A 513 12.07 -10.27 -0.12
CA LEU A 513 10.84 -10.87 0.38
C LEU A 513 9.88 -9.81 0.95
N ALA A 514 10.39 -8.84 1.72
CA ALA A 514 9.57 -7.76 2.26
C ALA A 514 8.94 -6.91 1.14
N ALA A 515 9.72 -6.54 0.13
CA ALA A 515 9.26 -5.80 -1.04
C ALA A 515 8.23 -6.61 -1.87
N ALA A 516 8.49 -7.90 -2.10
CA ALA A 516 7.57 -8.80 -2.80
C ALA A 516 6.24 -8.94 -2.04
N GLN A 517 6.27 -9.03 -0.71
CA GLN A 517 5.08 -9.10 0.12
C GLN A 517 4.29 -7.80 0.08
N VAL A 518 4.94 -6.63 0.16
CA VAL A 518 4.28 -5.33 -0.04
C VAL A 518 3.59 -5.26 -1.40
N ALA A 519 4.26 -5.70 -2.47
CA ALA A 519 3.70 -5.74 -3.81
C ALA A 519 2.51 -6.69 -3.91
N ALA A 520 2.58 -7.88 -3.31
CA ALA A 520 1.49 -8.86 -3.29
C ALA A 520 0.28 -8.36 -2.50
N VAL A 521 0.51 -7.66 -1.38
CA VAL A 521 -0.53 -7.00 -0.60
C VAL A 521 -1.23 -5.92 -1.43
N ALA A 522 -0.48 -5.03 -2.08
CA ALA A 522 -1.04 -3.97 -2.91
C ALA A 522 -1.82 -4.53 -4.11
N ALA A 523 -1.27 -5.53 -4.80
CA ALA A 523 -1.92 -6.19 -5.94
C ALA A 523 -3.17 -6.97 -5.50
N GLY A 524 -3.13 -7.64 -4.35
CA GLY A 524 -4.26 -8.37 -3.78
C GLY A 524 -5.41 -7.44 -3.38
N GLN A 525 -5.09 -6.29 -2.76
CA GLN A 525 -6.05 -5.24 -2.44
C GLN A 525 -6.68 -4.62 -3.70
N GLN A 526 -5.90 -4.44 -4.77
CA GLN A 526 -6.43 -3.97 -6.05
C GLN A 526 -7.35 -5.01 -6.69
N TYR A 527 -6.95 -6.29 -6.75
CA TYR A 527 -7.78 -7.36 -7.29
C TYR A 527 -9.09 -7.52 -6.53
N ALA A 528 -9.01 -7.56 -5.20
CA ALA A 528 -10.14 -7.49 -4.29
C ALA A 528 -11.10 -6.35 -4.64
N ALA A 529 -10.62 -5.12 -4.66
CA ALA A 529 -11.43 -3.94 -4.93
C ALA A 529 -12.16 -4.02 -6.28
N VAL A 530 -11.46 -4.43 -7.35
CA VAL A 530 -12.05 -4.55 -8.69
C VAL A 530 -13.05 -5.71 -8.77
N SER A 531 -12.77 -6.83 -8.09
CA SER A 531 -13.66 -8.00 -8.03
C SER A 531 -15.01 -7.66 -7.42
N LEU A 532 -14.98 -6.89 -6.34
CA LEU A 532 -16.19 -6.55 -5.61
C LEU A 532 -16.89 -5.35 -6.21
N GLN A 533 -16.17 -4.42 -6.81
CA GLN A 533 -16.79 -3.37 -7.63
C GLN A 533 -17.66 -4.02 -8.71
N LYS A 534 -17.17 -5.10 -9.35
CA LYS A 534 -17.97 -5.88 -10.29
C LYS A 534 -19.21 -6.50 -9.65
N GLN A 535 -19.07 -7.16 -8.49
CA GLN A 535 -20.20 -7.80 -7.80
C GLN A 535 -21.23 -6.78 -7.26
N LEU A 536 -20.78 -5.67 -6.71
CA LEU A 536 -21.62 -4.58 -6.22
C LEU A 536 -22.36 -3.87 -7.36
N ALA A 537 -21.69 -3.59 -8.49
CA ALA A 537 -22.35 -2.99 -9.66
C ALA A 537 -23.52 -3.86 -10.17
N GLU A 538 -23.42 -5.19 -10.04
CA GLU A 538 -24.51 -6.12 -10.37
C GLU A 538 -25.67 -6.08 -9.35
N GLN A 539 -25.38 -5.96 -8.06
CA GLN A 539 -26.40 -5.88 -6.99
C GLN A 539 -27.07 -4.49 -6.89
N GLU A 540 -26.27 -3.41 -6.90
CA GLU A 540 -26.74 -2.01 -6.83
C GLU A 540 -27.69 -1.69 -7.99
N GLN A 541 -27.49 -2.32 -9.16
CA GLN A 541 -28.42 -2.17 -10.28
C GLN A 541 -29.84 -2.63 -9.95
N GLN A 542 -30.01 -3.76 -9.25
CA GLN A 542 -31.34 -4.24 -8.88
C GLN A 542 -32.01 -3.29 -7.89
N GLN A 543 -31.27 -2.78 -6.91
CA GLN A 543 -31.78 -1.80 -5.96
C GLN A 543 -32.14 -0.46 -6.65
N LEU A 544 -31.27 0.06 -7.52
CA LEU A 544 -31.52 1.30 -8.27
C LEU A 544 -32.73 1.16 -9.22
N GLN A 545 -32.91 0.00 -9.86
CA GLN A 545 -34.10 -0.27 -10.67
C GLN A 545 -35.37 -0.24 -9.81
N GLN A 546 -35.35 -0.85 -8.63
CA GLN A 546 -36.46 -0.81 -7.68
C GLN A 546 -36.74 0.62 -7.16
N TYR A 547 -35.71 1.43 -6.93
CA TYR A 547 -35.84 2.84 -6.56
C TYR A 547 -36.48 3.68 -7.67
N VAL A 548 -36.08 3.48 -8.92
CA VAL A 548 -36.71 4.17 -10.06
C VAL A 548 -38.15 3.70 -10.26
N ASP A 549 -38.43 2.41 -10.11
CA ASP A 549 -39.79 1.86 -10.21
C ASP A 549 -40.70 2.35 -9.07
N SER A 550 -40.18 2.54 -7.86
CA SER A 550 -40.92 3.10 -6.72
C SER A 550 -41.12 4.62 -6.81
N LEU A 551 -40.19 5.36 -7.42
CA LEU A 551 -40.40 6.78 -7.76
C LEU A 551 -41.50 6.98 -8.81
N VAL A 552 -41.58 6.09 -9.80
CA VAL A 552 -42.71 6.05 -10.75
C VAL A 552 -44.05 5.83 -10.04
N ARG A 553 -44.06 5.10 -8.92
CA ARG A 553 -45.24 4.88 -8.06
C ARG A 553 -45.49 6.00 -7.04
N GLY A 554 -44.58 6.97 -6.89
CA GLY A 554 -44.68 8.08 -5.94
C GLY A 554 -44.35 7.72 -4.48
N GLU A 555 -43.59 6.64 -4.25
CA GLU A 555 -43.43 6.00 -2.93
C GLU A 555 -42.07 6.29 -2.24
N ALA A 556 -41.06 6.82 -2.95
CA ALA A 556 -39.68 6.92 -2.46
C ALA A 556 -39.14 8.36 -2.36
N PRO A 557 -38.27 8.68 -1.38
CA PRO A 557 -37.67 10.00 -1.22
C PRO A 557 -36.59 10.28 -2.28
N LEU A 558 -36.78 11.36 -3.04
CA LEU A 558 -35.89 11.84 -4.11
C LEU A 558 -34.40 11.97 -3.68
N ALA A 559 -34.15 12.37 -2.43
CA ALA A 559 -32.81 12.56 -1.90
C ALA A 559 -31.97 11.26 -1.88
N ALA A 560 -32.58 10.12 -1.55
CA ALA A 560 -31.89 8.83 -1.50
C ALA A 560 -31.48 8.37 -2.91
N LEU A 561 -32.36 8.52 -3.91
CA LEU A 561 -32.01 8.25 -5.31
C LEU A 561 -30.86 9.15 -5.77
N MET A 562 -30.92 10.45 -5.48
CA MET A 562 -29.89 11.41 -5.95
C MET A 562 -28.51 11.12 -5.36
N GLN A 563 -28.42 10.65 -4.12
CA GLN A 563 -27.14 10.20 -3.55
C GLN A 563 -26.64 8.89 -4.17
N GLN A 564 -27.53 7.93 -4.45
CA GLN A 564 -27.15 6.68 -5.12
C GLN A 564 -26.62 6.92 -6.54
N LEU A 565 -27.30 7.79 -7.31
CA LEU A 565 -26.85 8.19 -8.65
C LEU A 565 -25.51 8.97 -8.60
N TYR A 566 -25.30 9.80 -7.56
CA TYR A 566 -24.04 10.50 -7.37
C TYR A 566 -22.88 9.57 -6.97
N LEU A 567 -23.15 8.56 -6.15
CA LEU A 567 -22.15 7.55 -5.82
C LEU A 567 -21.74 6.76 -7.04
N ARG A 568 -22.69 6.36 -7.88
CA ARG A 568 -22.38 5.69 -9.16
C ARG A 568 -21.61 6.59 -10.14
N TYR A 569 -21.94 7.88 -10.19
CA TYR A 569 -21.15 8.88 -10.90
C TYR A 569 -19.69 8.91 -10.39
N LEU A 570 -19.49 8.86 -9.08
CA LEU A 570 -18.16 8.83 -8.47
C LEU A 570 -17.44 7.51 -8.61
N ASP A 571 -18.14 6.39 -8.75
CA ASP A 571 -17.51 5.09 -9.04
C ASP A 571 -16.88 5.09 -10.41
N THR A 572 -17.59 5.67 -11.37
CA THR A 572 -17.10 5.91 -12.72
C THR A 572 -15.85 6.81 -12.67
N LYS A 573 -15.90 7.91 -11.89
CA LYS A 573 -14.74 8.81 -11.71
C LYS A 573 -13.58 8.19 -10.94
N SER A 574 -13.85 7.37 -9.92
CA SER A 574 -12.84 6.69 -9.10
C SER A 574 -12.09 5.64 -9.91
N SER A 575 -12.77 4.98 -10.84
CA SER A 575 -12.18 4.00 -11.76
C SER A 575 -11.23 4.67 -12.75
N LEU A 576 -11.65 5.82 -13.30
CA LEU A 576 -10.82 6.68 -14.13
C LEU A 576 -9.62 7.22 -13.34
N PHE A 577 -9.85 7.73 -12.13
CA PHE A 577 -8.81 8.23 -11.22
C PHE A 577 -7.76 7.15 -10.91
N THR A 578 -8.18 5.91 -10.63
CA THR A 578 -7.27 4.77 -10.39
C THR A 578 -6.40 4.46 -11.61
N ALA A 579 -6.97 4.47 -12.82
CA ALA A 579 -6.19 4.29 -14.05
C ALA A 579 -5.17 5.43 -14.26
N LEU A 580 -5.55 6.66 -13.91
CA LEU A 580 -4.69 7.84 -13.97
C LEU A 580 -3.56 7.78 -12.93
N GLN A 581 -3.80 7.24 -11.74
CA GLN A 581 -2.74 6.97 -10.77
C GLN A 581 -1.77 5.89 -11.30
N GLY A 582 -2.28 4.87 -12.00
CA GLY A 582 -1.46 3.89 -12.71
C GLY A 582 -0.55 4.53 -13.76
N TYR A 583 -1.10 5.46 -14.55
CA TYR A 583 -0.33 6.31 -15.47
C TYR A 583 0.76 7.11 -14.74
N ARG A 584 0.43 7.79 -13.63
CA ARG A 584 1.37 8.63 -12.88
C ARG A 584 2.52 7.80 -12.30
N ALA A 585 2.23 6.62 -11.76
CA ALA A 585 3.25 5.71 -11.25
C ALA A 585 4.19 5.21 -12.37
N SER A 586 3.63 4.81 -13.50
CA SER A 586 4.39 4.41 -14.70
C SER A 586 5.23 5.57 -15.27
N TYR A 587 4.66 6.78 -15.29
CA TYR A 587 5.36 8.00 -15.70
C TYR A 587 6.51 8.33 -14.74
N PHE A 588 6.28 8.27 -13.43
CA PHE A 588 7.30 8.56 -12.42
C PHE A 588 8.50 7.61 -12.56
N TYR A 589 8.26 6.33 -12.82
CA TYR A 589 9.31 5.38 -13.16
C TYR A 589 10.10 5.81 -14.40
N TRP A 590 9.44 6.21 -15.47
CA TRP A 590 10.13 6.58 -16.71
C TRP A 590 10.85 7.94 -16.62
N ALA A 591 10.22 8.93 -16.00
CA ALA A 591 10.67 10.33 -15.97
C ALA A 591 11.55 10.65 -14.74
N LEU A 592 11.54 9.81 -13.70
CA LEU A 592 12.15 10.09 -12.39
C LEU A 592 11.69 11.45 -11.79
N ALA A 593 10.51 11.89 -12.20
CA ALA A 593 9.89 13.16 -11.86
C ALA A 593 8.37 12.98 -11.82
N PRO A 594 7.67 13.70 -10.93
CA PRO A 594 6.21 13.65 -10.89
C PRO A 594 5.61 14.18 -12.19
N SER A 595 4.54 13.55 -12.67
CA SER A 595 3.77 14.04 -13.81
C SER A 595 3.15 15.40 -13.50
N VAL A 596 3.08 16.29 -14.50
CA VAL A 596 2.33 17.54 -14.40
C VAL A 596 0.83 17.30 -14.53
N VAL A 597 0.42 16.15 -15.09
CA VAL A 597 -0.96 15.68 -15.14
C VAL A 597 -1.37 15.25 -13.73
N ARG A 598 -2.13 16.13 -13.06
CA ARG A 598 -2.69 15.92 -11.71
C ARG A 598 -4.22 15.96 -11.77
N PRO A 599 -4.85 14.92 -12.35
CA PRO A 599 -6.29 14.84 -12.42
C PRO A 599 -6.82 14.68 -11.01
N ARG A 600 -7.72 15.57 -10.62
CA ARG A 600 -8.43 15.47 -9.34
C ARG A 600 -9.70 14.66 -9.58
N ILE A 601 -10.12 13.88 -8.59
CA ILE A 601 -11.40 13.15 -8.67
C ILE A 601 -12.61 14.08 -8.93
N LEU A 602 -12.45 15.38 -8.68
CA LEU A 602 -13.46 16.42 -8.89
C LEU A 602 -13.38 17.17 -10.22
N ASP A 603 -12.28 17.04 -10.97
CA ASP A 603 -12.24 17.70 -12.27
C ASP A 603 -13.45 17.22 -13.08
N ASN A 604 -14.14 18.13 -13.78
CA ASN A 604 -15.24 17.72 -14.65
C ASN A 604 -14.72 16.64 -15.58
N VAL A 605 -15.53 15.66 -15.98
CA VAL A 605 -15.07 14.65 -16.93
C VAL A 605 -14.59 15.32 -18.23
N GLY A 606 -15.18 16.43 -18.66
CA GLY A 606 -14.63 17.24 -19.76
C GLY A 606 -13.31 17.96 -19.46
N GLU A 607 -12.97 18.21 -18.20
CA GLU A 607 -11.65 18.74 -17.76
C GLU A 607 -10.62 17.62 -17.56
N LEU A 608 -11.05 16.45 -17.08
CA LEU A 608 -10.30 15.20 -17.08
C LEU A 608 -10.00 14.78 -18.52
N ASP A 609 -10.97 14.90 -19.42
CA ASP A 609 -10.82 14.72 -20.85
C ASP A 609 -9.93 15.81 -21.44
N ALA A 610 -10.12 17.09 -21.15
CA ALA A 610 -9.16 18.11 -21.60
C ALA A 610 -7.73 17.87 -21.07
N GLY A 611 -7.56 17.18 -19.93
CA GLY A 611 -6.29 16.68 -19.41
C GLY A 611 -5.77 15.42 -20.11
N LEU A 612 -6.66 14.52 -20.55
CA LEU A 612 -6.40 13.23 -21.21
C LEU A 612 -6.35 13.30 -22.75
N ALA A 613 -7.36 13.92 -23.38
CA ALA A 613 -7.44 14.29 -24.79
C ALA A 613 -6.42 15.35 -25.21
N ASN A 614 -5.80 16.09 -24.27
CA ASN A 614 -4.51 16.68 -24.57
C ASN A 614 -3.45 15.57 -24.61
N LEU A 615 -3.44 14.83 -25.72
CA LEU A 615 -2.23 14.25 -26.29
C LEU A 615 -1.09 15.27 -26.23
N THR A 616 -1.38 16.57 -26.35
CA THR A 616 -0.45 17.68 -26.09
C THR A 616 0.10 17.72 -24.68
N SER A 617 -0.65 17.40 -23.62
CA SER A 617 -0.20 17.39 -22.22
C SER A 617 0.63 16.15 -21.90
N ILE A 618 0.25 14.96 -22.40
CA ILE A 618 1.08 13.74 -22.31
C ILE A 618 2.36 13.86 -23.17
N THR A 619 2.23 14.52 -24.33
CA THR A 619 3.36 14.87 -25.21
C THR A 619 4.21 15.98 -24.59
N MET A 620 3.61 16.94 -23.89
CA MET A 620 4.31 17.99 -23.13
C MET A 620 4.96 17.43 -21.88
N ASP A 621 4.39 16.43 -21.20
CA ASP A 621 5.02 15.72 -20.07
C ASP A 621 6.24 14.94 -20.59
N SER A 622 6.08 14.25 -21.73
CA SER A 622 7.20 13.61 -22.42
C SER A 622 8.26 14.63 -22.85
N ALA A 623 7.85 15.77 -23.41
CA ALA A 623 8.75 16.84 -23.83
C ALA A 623 9.44 17.53 -22.62
N THR A 624 8.72 17.73 -21.52
CA THR A 624 9.21 18.35 -20.27
C THR A 624 10.20 17.42 -19.57
N ALA A 625 9.91 16.12 -19.53
CA ALA A 625 10.85 15.11 -19.04
C ALA A 625 12.08 15.04 -19.94
N LEU A 626 11.92 15.06 -21.28
CA LEU A 626 13.04 15.10 -22.22
C LEU A 626 13.85 16.39 -22.12
N GLU A 627 13.23 17.54 -21.83
CA GLU A 627 13.93 18.80 -21.53
C GLU A 627 14.67 18.73 -20.18
N HIS A 628 14.13 18.01 -19.20
CA HIS A 628 14.79 17.72 -17.93
C HIS A 628 16.02 16.85 -18.09
N PHE A 629 16.02 15.94 -19.08
CA PHE A 629 17.15 15.10 -19.43
C PHE A 629 18.10 15.85 -20.36
N SER A 630 19.15 16.44 -19.77
CA SER A 630 20.24 17.06 -20.51
C SER A 630 21.54 16.32 -20.19
N PRO A 631 22.10 15.53 -21.13
CA PRO A 631 21.65 15.29 -22.51
C PRO A 631 20.38 14.41 -22.61
N PRO A 632 19.65 14.47 -23.75
CA PRO A 632 18.45 13.65 -23.96
C PRO A 632 18.79 12.15 -24.00
N PRO A 633 17.79 11.26 -23.86
CA PRO A 633 18.00 9.82 -23.90
C PRO A 633 18.76 9.37 -25.15
N GLN A 634 19.77 8.52 -24.96
CA GLN A 634 20.60 7.98 -26.03
C GLN A 634 20.49 6.46 -26.09
N ILE A 635 20.83 5.89 -27.24
CA ILE A 635 20.82 4.44 -27.45
C ILE A 635 21.96 3.81 -26.64
N LEU A 636 21.60 2.82 -25.82
CA LEU A 636 22.54 1.89 -25.21
C LEU A 636 22.73 0.70 -26.15
N ALA A 637 23.92 0.57 -26.71
CA ALA A 637 24.28 -0.59 -27.51
C ALA A 637 25.21 -1.50 -26.71
N ASP A 638 24.73 -2.72 -26.44
CA ASP A 638 25.56 -3.88 -26.10
C ASP A 638 26.54 -3.70 -24.93
N LYS A 639 26.12 -3.00 -23.87
CA LYS A 639 26.92 -2.90 -22.64
C LYS A 639 27.02 -4.26 -21.99
N ARG A 640 28.23 -4.60 -21.54
CA ARG A 640 28.53 -5.94 -21.04
C ARG A 640 28.74 -5.92 -19.54
N PHE A 641 28.23 -6.94 -18.88
CA PHE A 641 28.56 -7.27 -17.50
C PHE A 641 28.99 -8.73 -17.46
N THR A 642 30.20 -8.99 -16.95
CA THR A 642 30.82 -10.32 -17.01
C THR A 642 31.08 -10.86 -15.62
N ILE A 643 30.56 -12.07 -15.40
CA ILE A 643 30.78 -12.90 -14.24
C ILE A 643 31.85 -13.92 -14.61
N ASP A 644 32.99 -13.84 -13.93
CA ASP A 644 34.11 -14.76 -14.10
C ASP A 644 34.78 -15.05 -12.74
N ASN A 645 35.91 -15.76 -12.76
CA ASN A 645 36.68 -16.09 -11.55
C ASN A 645 37.31 -14.85 -10.86
N THR A 646 37.28 -13.68 -11.49
CA THR A 646 37.88 -12.44 -10.99
C THR A 646 36.82 -11.56 -10.33
N ASN A 647 35.69 -11.38 -10.99
CA ASN A 647 34.65 -10.44 -10.58
C ASN A 647 33.63 -11.07 -9.62
N ALA A 648 33.24 -12.33 -9.84
CA ALA A 648 32.21 -13.01 -9.05
C ALA A 648 32.44 -14.54 -8.99
N PRO A 649 33.57 -15.00 -8.40
CA PRO A 649 33.98 -16.40 -8.41
C PRO A 649 32.97 -17.34 -7.74
N ALA A 650 32.27 -16.88 -6.69
CA ALA A 650 31.26 -17.68 -5.99
C ALA A 650 30.03 -17.96 -6.88
N VAL A 651 29.56 -16.95 -7.62
CA VAL A 651 28.42 -17.07 -8.53
C VAL A 651 28.74 -18.02 -9.69
N LEU A 652 29.95 -17.91 -10.26
CA LEU A 652 30.39 -18.83 -11.32
C LEU A 652 30.56 -20.26 -10.80
N ALA A 653 31.06 -20.46 -9.58
CA ALA A 653 31.19 -21.78 -8.96
C ALA A 653 29.82 -22.43 -8.73
N GLN A 654 28.83 -21.65 -8.26
CA GLN A 654 27.46 -22.13 -8.11
C GLN A 654 26.84 -22.50 -9.47
N PHE A 655 27.00 -21.65 -10.48
CA PHE A 655 26.51 -21.92 -11.83
C PHE A 655 27.06 -23.22 -12.42
N LYS A 656 28.35 -23.52 -12.22
CA LYS A 656 28.95 -24.80 -12.64
C LYS A 656 28.33 -26.02 -11.97
N LYS A 657 27.77 -25.86 -10.77
CA LYS A 657 27.16 -26.95 -9.98
C LYS A 657 25.68 -27.13 -10.31
N SER A 658 24.92 -26.04 -10.43
CA SER A 658 23.46 -26.07 -10.55
C SER A 658 22.92 -25.70 -11.94
N GLY A 659 23.71 -25.08 -12.80
CA GLY A 659 23.23 -24.41 -14.01
C GLY A 659 22.50 -23.08 -13.72
N THR A 660 22.59 -22.57 -12.48
CA THR A 660 21.91 -21.33 -12.06
C THR A 660 22.93 -20.32 -11.53
N ALA A 661 22.90 -19.11 -12.07
CA ALA A 661 23.67 -17.97 -11.56
C ALA A 661 22.69 -16.93 -11.01
N ARG A 662 22.96 -16.44 -9.80
CA ARG A 662 22.20 -15.38 -9.15
C ARG A 662 23.15 -14.29 -8.69
N PHE A 663 22.84 -13.04 -9.02
CA PHE A 663 23.70 -11.91 -8.71
C PHE A 663 22.91 -10.61 -8.84
N GLU A 664 23.43 -9.56 -8.22
CA GLU A 664 22.94 -8.20 -8.42
C GLU A 664 23.88 -7.44 -9.34
N VAL A 665 23.34 -6.46 -10.06
CA VAL A 665 24.13 -5.43 -10.72
C VAL A 665 23.96 -4.15 -9.89
N PRO A 666 24.94 -3.78 -9.05
CA PRO A 666 24.86 -2.57 -8.24
C PRO A 666 24.82 -1.29 -9.06
N LEU A 667 24.27 -0.21 -8.50
CA LEU A 667 24.25 1.12 -9.14
C LEU A 667 25.67 1.62 -9.47
N ASP A 668 26.66 1.30 -8.64
CA ASP A 668 28.06 1.71 -8.78
C ASP A 668 28.90 0.81 -9.71
N THR A 669 28.26 -0.11 -10.45
CA THR A 669 28.93 -0.92 -11.47
C THR A 669 29.65 -0.04 -12.51
N ASP A 670 30.97 -0.21 -12.63
CA ASP A 670 31.87 0.63 -13.45
C ASP A 670 31.44 0.71 -14.92
N GLU A 671 30.91 -0.37 -15.49
CA GLU A 671 30.48 -0.44 -16.89
C GLU A 671 29.32 0.51 -17.21
N PHE A 672 28.58 0.92 -16.18
CA PHE A 672 27.48 1.88 -16.22
C PHE A 672 27.83 3.22 -15.55
N ALA A 673 29.12 3.48 -15.26
CA ALA A 673 29.57 4.74 -14.69
C ALA A 673 29.13 5.94 -15.55
N GLY A 674 28.58 6.96 -14.89
CA GLY A 674 28.06 8.17 -15.56
C GLY A 674 26.71 7.99 -16.26
N PHE A 675 26.07 6.81 -16.16
CA PHE A 675 24.66 6.66 -16.50
C PHE A 675 23.81 6.84 -15.25
N GLY A 676 22.76 7.64 -15.40
CA GLY A 676 21.75 7.85 -14.37
C GLY A 676 20.63 6.83 -14.50
N ARG A 677 19.80 7.02 -15.54
CA ARG A 677 18.70 6.11 -15.87
C ARG A 677 19.12 5.16 -16.98
N VAL A 678 18.80 3.88 -16.84
CA VAL A 678 18.97 2.87 -17.89
C VAL A 678 17.66 2.09 -18.08
N ARG A 679 17.19 1.97 -19.32
CA ARG A 679 15.99 1.19 -19.67
C ARG A 679 16.34 0.17 -20.73
N LEU A 680 16.13 -1.10 -20.41
CA LEU A 680 16.51 -2.23 -21.23
C LEU A 680 15.36 -2.62 -22.15
N THR A 681 15.67 -2.76 -23.44
CA THR A 681 14.74 -3.32 -24.44
C THR A 681 15.15 -4.74 -24.84
N ARG A 682 16.40 -5.11 -24.57
CA ARG A 682 16.96 -6.43 -24.89
C ARG A 682 18.09 -6.81 -23.94
N VAL A 683 18.09 -8.07 -23.56
CA VAL A 683 19.12 -8.71 -22.74
C VAL A 683 19.55 -10.01 -23.42
N ARG A 684 20.85 -10.18 -23.65
CA ARG A 684 21.43 -11.43 -24.16
C ARG A 684 22.41 -11.99 -23.15
N VAL A 685 22.53 -13.31 -23.07
CA VAL A 685 23.44 -13.98 -22.13
C VAL A 685 24.28 -15.01 -22.85
N TRP A 686 25.59 -14.79 -22.85
CA TRP A 686 26.56 -15.68 -23.47
C TRP A 686 27.36 -16.41 -22.39
N VAL A 687 27.45 -17.73 -22.51
CA VAL A 687 28.25 -18.55 -21.58
C VAL A 687 29.41 -19.17 -22.33
N GLU A 688 30.62 -18.86 -21.90
CA GLU A 688 31.85 -19.38 -22.51
C GLU A 688 32.07 -20.85 -22.11
N ASN A 689 32.53 -21.68 -23.05
CA ASN A 689 32.90 -23.09 -22.85
C ASN A 689 31.77 -24.03 -22.35
N VAL A 690 30.51 -23.75 -22.69
CA VAL A 690 29.40 -24.70 -22.48
C VAL A 690 29.25 -25.64 -23.67
N THR A 691 28.86 -26.90 -23.40
CA THR A 691 28.64 -27.90 -24.45
C THR A 691 27.22 -28.44 -24.39
N PRO A 692 26.36 -28.20 -25.40
CA PRO A 692 25.07 -28.87 -25.51
C PRO A 692 25.25 -30.39 -25.52
N ARG A 693 24.53 -31.12 -24.67
CA ARG A 693 24.58 -32.60 -24.64
C ARG A 693 23.89 -33.21 -25.85
N ASN A 694 22.89 -32.51 -26.40
CA ASN A 694 22.17 -32.87 -27.62
C ASN A 694 22.07 -31.65 -28.55
N GLY A 695 22.49 -31.79 -29.82
CA GLY A 695 22.40 -30.72 -30.80
C GLY A 695 23.48 -29.64 -30.64
N THR A 696 23.13 -28.40 -31.01
CA THR A 696 24.06 -27.25 -31.01
C THR A 696 23.49 -26.01 -30.32
N SER A 697 22.25 -26.07 -29.85
CA SER A 697 21.53 -24.93 -29.27
C SER A 697 21.68 -24.91 -27.76
N VAL A 698 21.79 -23.70 -27.22
CA VAL A 698 21.84 -23.37 -25.81
C VAL A 698 20.63 -22.51 -25.51
N ASN A 699 19.75 -23.00 -24.63
CA ASN A 699 18.57 -22.28 -24.17
C ASN A 699 18.77 -21.86 -22.72
N LEU A 700 18.50 -20.59 -22.44
CA LEU A 700 18.60 -19.98 -21.12
C LEU A 700 17.31 -19.22 -20.80
N GLN A 701 16.93 -19.26 -19.53
CA GLN A 701 15.95 -18.36 -18.97
C GLN A 701 16.66 -17.23 -18.24
N ILE A 702 16.26 -16.00 -18.53
CA ILE A 702 16.75 -14.77 -17.91
C ILE A 702 15.59 -14.19 -17.12
N SER A 703 15.79 -13.96 -15.83
CA SER A 703 14.79 -13.25 -15.04
C SER A 703 15.39 -12.22 -14.07
N THR A 704 14.56 -11.27 -13.68
CA THR A 704 14.90 -10.25 -12.66
C THR A 704 14.17 -10.55 -11.36
N GLN A 705 14.61 -9.98 -10.24
CA GLN A 705 14.00 -10.18 -8.93
C GLN A 705 12.83 -9.21 -8.62
N GLY A 706 12.46 -8.33 -9.55
CA GLY A 706 11.32 -7.40 -9.40
C GLY A 706 11.62 -6.14 -8.58
N ASN A 707 12.84 -6.00 -8.07
CA ASN A 707 13.37 -4.78 -7.46
C ASN A 707 14.29 -4.08 -8.46
N TYR A 708 14.07 -2.78 -8.65
CA TYR A 708 14.74 -1.99 -9.66
C TYR A 708 15.25 -0.69 -9.06
N LEU A 709 16.51 -0.36 -9.36
CA LEU A 709 17.15 0.85 -8.88
C LEU A 709 17.45 1.81 -10.04
N ASP A 710 17.37 3.09 -9.76
CA ASP A 710 17.96 4.13 -10.63
C ASP A 710 18.69 5.17 -9.79
N ARG A 711 19.53 5.95 -10.46
CA ARG A 711 20.08 7.18 -9.91
C ARG A 711 19.88 8.33 -10.87
N TYR A 712 19.63 9.52 -10.36
CA TYR A 712 19.64 10.72 -11.19
C TYR A 712 19.93 11.95 -10.33
N ARG A 713 20.93 12.74 -10.72
CA ARG A 713 21.35 14.00 -10.05
C ARG A 713 21.61 13.81 -8.56
N GLY A 714 22.30 12.73 -8.20
CA GLY A 714 22.66 12.41 -6.82
C GLY A 714 21.51 11.89 -5.95
N LYS A 715 20.33 11.63 -6.53
CA LYS A 715 19.23 10.91 -5.87
C LYS A 715 19.17 9.46 -6.34
N THR A 716 18.91 8.56 -5.40
CA THR A 716 18.62 7.15 -5.69
C THR A 716 17.11 6.94 -5.65
N TYR A 717 16.61 6.18 -6.61
CA TYR A 717 15.21 5.81 -6.72
C TYR A 717 15.09 4.29 -6.62
N GLN A 718 14.09 3.82 -5.87
CA GLN A 718 13.80 2.41 -5.70
C GLN A 718 12.39 2.10 -6.18
N PHE A 719 12.28 1.09 -7.01
CA PHE A 719 11.03 0.68 -7.64
C PHE A 719 10.79 -0.81 -7.45
N THR A 720 9.53 -1.18 -7.32
CA THR A 720 9.07 -2.58 -7.34
C THR A 720 8.12 -2.81 -8.50
N SER A 721 8.30 -3.89 -9.25
CA SER A 721 7.37 -4.33 -10.29
C SER A 721 7.46 -5.84 -10.51
N LYS A 722 6.72 -6.36 -11.50
CA LYS A 722 6.80 -7.77 -11.88
C LYS A 722 8.26 -8.10 -12.27
N PRO A 723 8.81 -9.23 -11.79
CA PRO A 723 9.94 -9.88 -12.43
C PRO A 723 9.77 -9.95 -13.95
N LEU A 724 10.74 -9.45 -14.69
CA LEU A 724 10.89 -9.78 -16.10
C LEU A 724 11.30 -11.25 -16.21
N ASP A 725 10.67 -11.99 -17.12
CA ASP A 725 11.08 -13.33 -17.56
C ASP A 725 11.26 -13.30 -19.08
N LEU A 726 12.44 -13.68 -19.56
CA LEU A 726 12.78 -13.76 -20.99
C LEU A 726 13.47 -15.09 -21.28
N ASP A 727 13.12 -15.66 -22.43
CA ASP A 727 13.88 -16.78 -22.99
C ASP A 727 14.95 -16.23 -23.95
N PHE A 728 16.13 -16.82 -23.88
CA PHE A 728 17.22 -16.56 -24.82
C PHE A 728 17.79 -17.87 -25.35
N GLU A 729 17.87 -17.99 -26.66
CA GLU A 729 18.39 -19.19 -27.31
C GLU A 729 19.44 -18.81 -28.36
N TYR A 730 20.56 -19.51 -28.36
CA TYR A 730 21.59 -19.37 -29.38
C TYR A 730 22.18 -20.71 -29.80
N ARG A 731 22.67 -20.76 -31.03
CA ARG A 731 23.36 -21.92 -31.59
C ARG A 731 24.86 -21.68 -31.67
N ILE A 732 25.63 -22.66 -31.20
CA ILE A 732 27.09 -22.68 -31.31
C ILE A 732 27.49 -23.36 -32.63
N SER A 733 28.40 -22.73 -33.38
CA SER A 733 28.95 -23.31 -34.62
C SER A 733 30.47 -23.15 -34.70
N PRO A 734 31.22 -24.21 -35.07
CA PRO A 734 32.65 -24.10 -35.33
C PRO A 734 32.95 -23.42 -36.67
N LYS A 735 31.93 -23.23 -37.53
CA LYS A 735 32.07 -22.58 -38.84
C LYS A 735 31.34 -21.25 -38.82
N LYS A 736 32.03 -20.21 -39.27
CA LYS A 736 31.44 -18.89 -39.47
C LYS A 736 30.44 -18.93 -40.63
N ASN A 737 29.16 -19.02 -40.31
CA ASN A 737 28.04 -19.00 -41.25
C ASN A 737 27.40 -17.60 -41.25
N GLY A 738 28.01 -16.64 -41.95
CA GLY A 738 27.60 -15.23 -41.91
C GLY A 738 28.18 -14.46 -40.71
N PRO A 739 27.74 -13.21 -40.48
CA PRO A 739 28.16 -12.43 -39.32
C PRO A 739 27.59 -13.05 -38.03
N PRO A 740 28.44 -13.50 -37.08
CA PRO A 740 27.97 -14.08 -35.84
C PRO A 740 27.51 -13.00 -34.86
N ASP A 741 26.55 -13.32 -34.00
CA ASP A 741 26.11 -12.48 -32.90
C ASP A 741 27.14 -12.47 -31.75
N TRP A 742 27.88 -13.55 -31.60
CA TRP A 742 28.94 -13.70 -30.59
C TRP A 742 30.12 -14.51 -31.12
N THR A 743 31.33 -14.21 -30.65
CA THR A 743 32.53 -15.00 -30.92
C THR A 743 33.09 -15.46 -29.59
N PHE A 744 33.13 -16.77 -29.38
CA PHE A 744 33.61 -17.41 -28.16
C PHE A 744 35.14 -17.49 -28.15
N ASP A 745 35.72 -17.58 -26.95
CA ASP A 745 37.18 -17.62 -26.77
C ASP A 745 37.82 -18.91 -27.34
N ASP A 746 37.02 -19.98 -27.44
CA ASP A 746 37.42 -21.25 -28.04
C ASP A 746 37.46 -21.21 -29.60
N GLY A 747 37.13 -20.06 -30.19
CA GLY A 747 37.09 -19.83 -31.63
C GLY A 747 35.80 -20.26 -32.32
N THR A 748 34.78 -20.69 -31.57
CA THR A 748 33.44 -20.96 -32.10
C THR A 748 32.59 -19.68 -32.18
N TYR A 749 31.43 -19.79 -32.85
CA TYR A 749 30.56 -18.66 -33.17
C TYR A 749 29.14 -18.90 -32.67
N GLY A 750 28.56 -17.89 -32.02
CA GLY A 750 27.17 -17.87 -31.55
C GLY A 750 26.24 -17.17 -32.56
N TYR A 751 25.08 -17.77 -32.77
CA TYR A 751 24.00 -17.23 -33.61
C TYR A 751 22.71 -17.26 -32.82
N VAL A 752 22.06 -16.11 -32.64
CA VAL A 752 20.80 -16.02 -31.87
C VAL A 752 19.66 -16.71 -32.64
N GLU A 753 18.90 -17.55 -31.94
CA GLU A 753 17.70 -18.22 -32.45
C GLU A 753 16.42 -17.64 -31.81
N VAL A 754 16.47 -17.32 -30.51
CA VAL A 754 15.44 -16.54 -29.79
C VAL A 754 16.16 -15.39 -29.10
N ASP A 755 15.84 -14.15 -29.50
CA ASP A 755 16.47 -12.96 -28.93
C ASP A 755 15.78 -12.60 -27.62
N GLY A 756 16.55 -12.29 -26.57
CA GLY A 756 16.02 -11.92 -25.25
C GLY A 756 15.45 -10.50 -25.26
N ALA A 757 14.51 -10.26 -26.16
CA ALA A 757 13.77 -9.03 -26.37
C ALA A 757 12.28 -9.38 -26.47
N LEU A 758 11.42 -8.47 -26.02
CA LEU A 758 10.00 -8.56 -26.31
C LEU A 758 9.77 -8.27 -27.79
N ASP A 759 8.81 -8.98 -28.39
CA ASP A 759 8.42 -8.71 -29.78
C ASP A 759 7.99 -7.24 -29.93
N HIS A 760 8.40 -6.60 -31.03
CA HIS A 760 8.13 -5.19 -31.28
C HIS A 760 6.63 -4.88 -31.23
N GLU A 761 5.77 -5.79 -31.69
CA GLU A 761 4.31 -5.66 -31.69
C GLU A 761 3.70 -5.57 -30.29
N VAL A 762 4.42 -5.98 -29.25
CA VAL A 762 3.88 -5.98 -27.89
C VAL A 762 4.77 -5.21 -26.91
N SER A 763 6.03 -4.92 -27.25
CA SER A 763 7.01 -4.24 -26.40
C SER A 763 6.50 -2.93 -25.78
N TYR A 764 5.65 -2.19 -26.49
CA TYR A 764 5.03 -0.95 -26.00
C TYR A 764 4.08 -1.16 -24.81
N ALA A 765 3.63 -2.38 -24.54
CA ALA A 765 2.66 -2.68 -23.48
C ALA A 765 3.31 -3.10 -22.16
N TYR A 766 4.62 -3.34 -22.14
CA TYR A 766 5.32 -3.94 -21.00
C TYR A 766 6.32 -2.97 -20.37
N PHE A 767 6.58 -3.18 -19.08
CA PHE A 767 7.60 -2.49 -18.31
C PHE A 767 9.01 -2.73 -18.87
N GLU A 768 9.80 -1.66 -19.02
CA GLU A 768 11.21 -1.70 -19.41
C GLU A 768 12.10 -1.74 -18.15
N PRO A 769 12.82 -2.84 -17.88
CA PRO A 769 13.64 -2.95 -16.68
C PRO A 769 14.93 -2.15 -16.78
N THR A 770 15.60 -1.99 -15.64
CA THR A 770 16.95 -1.44 -15.53
C THR A 770 17.93 -2.60 -15.30
N PRO A 771 19.20 -2.49 -15.73
CA PRO A 771 20.25 -3.44 -15.34
C PRO A 771 20.41 -3.48 -13.82
N PHE A 772 20.14 -2.38 -13.11
CA PHE A 772 20.34 -2.27 -11.66
C PHE A 772 19.25 -3.00 -10.87
N ALA A 773 19.33 -4.31 -10.89
CA ALA A 773 18.39 -5.24 -10.28
C ALA A 773 19.14 -6.53 -9.90
N GLY A 774 18.47 -7.38 -9.12
CA GLY A 774 18.86 -8.78 -9.00
C GLY A 774 18.47 -9.56 -10.25
N TRP A 775 19.39 -10.39 -10.75
CA TRP A 775 19.25 -11.21 -11.95
C TRP A 775 19.45 -12.69 -11.62
N ASP A 776 18.60 -13.51 -12.22
CA ASP A 776 18.67 -14.96 -12.20
C ASP A 776 18.87 -15.46 -13.65
N ILE A 777 19.93 -16.21 -13.89
CA ILE A 777 20.19 -16.91 -15.15
C ILE A 777 20.07 -18.40 -14.89
N MET A 778 19.16 -19.06 -15.60
CA MET A 778 18.94 -20.49 -15.48
C MET A 778 19.19 -21.21 -16.80
N LEU A 779 19.93 -22.30 -16.73
CA LEU A 779 20.27 -23.13 -17.86
C LEU A 779 20.14 -24.59 -17.41
N ASN A 780 19.46 -25.42 -18.19
CA ASN A 780 19.19 -26.80 -17.78
C ASN A 780 20.46 -27.67 -17.86
N PRO A 781 21.05 -28.08 -16.71
CA PRO A 781 22.31 -28.84 -16.70
C PRO A 781 22.15 -30.28 -17.24
N SER A 782 20.89 -30.77 -17.32
CA SER A 782 20.58 -32.07 -17.94
C SER A 782 20.66 -32.02 -19.47
N ALA A 783 20.51 -30.82 -20.07
CA ALA A 783 20.58 -30.61 -21.51
C ALA A 783 21.95 -30.06 -21.96
N ILE A 784 22.67 -29.38 -21.08
CA ILE A 784 23.91 -28.66 -21.40
C ILE A 784 24.94 -28.91 -20.31
N ASP A 785 26.17 -29.21 -20.70
CA ASP A 785 27.28 -29.31 -19.77
C ASP A 785 27.86 -27.93 -19.47
N VAL A 786 27.67 -27.49 -18.22
CA VAL A 786 28.14 -26.19 -17.68
C VAL A 786 29.40 -26.32 -16.81
N THR A 787 29.93 -27.53 -16.62
CA THR A 787 31.05 -27.78 -15.70
C THR A 787 32.34 -27.05 -16.11
N ASN A 788 32.52 -26.87 -17.42
CA ASN A 788 33.67 -26.17 -18.01
C ASN A 788 33.44 -24.68 -18.24
N ALA A 789 32.29 -24.12 -17.81
CA ALA A 789 31.97 -22.72 -18.05
C ALA A 789 33.05 -21.79 -17.50
N THR A 790 33.56 -20.84 -18.28
CA THR A 790 34.63 -19.93 -17.80
C THR A 790 34.12 -18.54 -17.42
N SER A 791 33.04 -18.11 -18.05
CA SER A 791 32.39 -16.84 -17.76
C SER A 791 30.96 -16.83 -18.25
N ILE A 792 30.16 -15.94 -17.66
CA ILE A 792 28.80 -15.60 -18.08
C ILE A 792 28.82 -14.12 -18.41
N THR A 793 28.52 -13.75 -19.65
CA THR A 793 28.48 -12.36 -20.10
C THR A 793 27.07 -11.96 -20.45
N MET A 794 26.52 -11.01 -19.69
CA MET A 794 25.28 -10.34 -20.04
C MET A 794 25.57 -9.19 -20.99
N GLN A 795 24.71 -9.01 -21.99
CA GLN A 795 24.75 -7.93 -22.96
C GLN A 795 23.43 -7.18 -22.93
N PHE A 796 23.49 -5.95 -22.47
CA PHE A 796 22.37 -5.05 -22.24
C PHE A 796 22.24 -4.04 -23.38
N SER A 797 21.03 -3.90 -23.92
CA SER A 797 20.69 -2.89 -24.93
C SER A 797 19.41 -2.16 -24.55
N GLY A 798 19.29 -0.90 -24.96
CA GLY A 798 18.11 -0.10 -24.70
C GLY A 798 18.39 1.40 -24.77
N SER A 799 17.98 2.16 -23.75
CA SER A 799 18.20 3.60 -23.65
C SER A 799 18.89 3.99 -22.35
N ILE A 800 19.69 5.06 -22.41
CA ILE A 800 20.33 5.67 -21.24
C ILE A 800 20.09 7.16 -21.16
N ILE A 801 20.16 7.68 -19.95
CA ILE A 801 20.36 9.09 -19.65
C ILE A 801 21.62 9.20 -18.79
N HIS A 802 22.43 10.21 -19.04
CA HIS A 802 23.62 10.46 -18.24
C HIS A 802 23.28 11.04 -16.87
N ASP A 803 24.01 10.59 -15.85
CA ASP A 803 23.98 11.21 -14.53
C ASP A 803 24.82 12.48 -14.61
N ALA A 804 24.18 13.64 -14.52
CA ALA A 804 24.80 14.95 -14.73
C ALA A 804 25.16 15.65 -13.42
#